data_AF-A0A6S8ANP3-F1
#
_entry.id   AF-A0A6S8ANP3-F1
#
_cell.length_a   1.000
_cell.length_b   1.000
_cell.length_c   1.000
_cell.angle_alpha   90.00
_cell.angle_beta   90.00
_cell.angle_gamma   90.00
#
_symmetry.space_group_name_H-M   'P 1'
#
loop_
_entity.id
_entity.type
_entity.pdbx_description
1 polymer ?
#
loop_
_entity_poly.entity_id
_entity_poly.type
_entity_poly.pdbx_seq_one_letter_code
_entity_poly.pdbx_strand_id
1 'polypeptide(L)'
;RMFLKLERILSALSHWSPVMAQTSYLPNLVFPFVKVFHRYEMCAFETAMSVIFNWCSSWFISYPHPPVHVLEGVDEVLKLCNKRLFTHLQDCGLTAETYAWPLLCSVFSEVLSKDEWLIFWDHLFTNPDKPGLLPATAAAYCLYFSNSLLSLNRKCDLEKFFRRQNPLDVKRLVGMANNTVLKNYGGNLVNSNLVKKINTKTSLPLPIGDSYPVFTNYPARVVDFHAQENLKIAMEERELLQRKTLAENIKLKTQRLEQQEKEWLLHRKRVLEEEKKFKDKVNEEEHQRLQELKRVNEIIRARKLDHTLKMEKLAEENMNLQKSFRETEFARMRNDLEQKKAYTQEVLHSKLEDERVEALQAKAETKLQNLHLKRRMEQELQSIRLEVDTKTSQRQLERMKQLEQWKLEDEERAMRKKLLLEKMELDGGVKELDNLRLEILNQVSLREMEIEQENAKLIKERNMRVLNENYKDLTQIQLEEHRKRQLQLLEEEEQLRDDITESHKKWRASMIEKRNKKIDQEKQALATEKVYRESRLNEMEKIRKQREFEEEFQERMQSERRELLEEERELEKQLYEIEEQKRKDRKLELDLMLREKALKERSEFIKAARAAEEVAVAKERARFDQLRMMLRERQLDKEYEYVKDHEQVTASATASKVEEAAKEKIEETRRREATRLAQEQISATPGEADEDPIEKRVEEILKRNVQ
;
A
#
# COMPACT_ATOMS: atom_id res chain seq x y z
N ARG A 1 11.76 4.69 -35.01
CA ARG A 1 10.48 4.87 -35.75
C ARG A 1 9.65 3.58 -35.82
N MET A 2 10.15 2.44 -36.33
CA MET A 2 9.33 1.21 -36.42
C MET A 2 8.90 0.64 -35.06
N PHE A 3 9.78 0.60 -34.05
CA PHE A 3 9.41 0.15 -32.70
C PHE A 3 8.26 0.95 -32.08
N LEU A 4 8.26 2.30 -32.20
CA LEU A 4 7.15 3.16 -31.79
C LEU A 4 5.81 2.87 -32.51
N LYS A 5 5.84 2.30 -33.72
CA LYS A 5 4.62 1.84 -34.43
C LYS A 5 4.15 0.49 -33.87
N LEU A 6 5.08 -0.44 -33.64
CA LEU A 6 4.78 -1.72 -33.01
C LEU A 6 4.18 -1.51 -31.61
N GLU A 7 4.78 -0.65 -30.80
CA GLU A 7 4.30 -0.23 -29.48
C GLU A 7 2.86 0.31 -29.51
N ARG A 8 2.54 1.20 -30.46
CA ARG A 8 1.17 1.71 -30.66
C ARG A 8 0.18 0.62 -31.05
N ILE A 9 0.56 -0.28 -31.95
CA ILE A 9 -0.31 -1.36 -32.44
C ILE A 9 -0.52 -2.42 -31.35
N LEU A 10 0.51 -2.76 -30.57
CA LEU A 10 0.41 -3.60 -29.37
C LEU A 10 -0.45 -2.95 -28.30
N SER A 11 -0.33 -1.63 -28.09
CA SER A 11 -1.20 -0.88 -27.18
C SER A 11 -2.66 -0.93 -27.64
N ALA A 12 -2.94 -0.74 -28.94
CA ALA A 12 -4.29 -0.88 -29.49
C ALA A 12 -4.85 -2.31 -29.33
N LEU A 13 -4.04 -3.34 -29.57
CA LEU A 13 -4.42 -4.75 -29.34
C LEU A 13 -4.68 -5.04 -27.85
N SER A 14 -3.92 -4.40 -26.95
CA SER A 14 -4.11 -4.48 -25.48
C SER A 14 -5.41 -3.83 -25.01
N HIS A 15 -5.86 -2.76 -25.68
CA HIS A 15 -7.18 -2.15 -25.43
C HIS A 15 -8.32 -2.99 -26.06
N TRP A 16 -8.07 -3.69 -27.16
CA TRP A 16 -9.04 -4.58 -27.80
C TRP A 16 -9.31 -5.85 -26.99
N SER A 17 -8.28 -6.44 -26.37
CA SER A 17 -8.47 -7.61 -25.49
C SER A 17 -7.40 -7.70 -24.38
N PRO A 18 -7.79 -7.83 -23.09
CA PRO A 18 -6.86 -7.90 -21.96
C PRO A 18 -5.74 -8.94 -22.09
N VAL A 19 -5.98 -10.09 -22.73
CA VAL A 19 -4.96 -11.14 -22.88
C VAL A 19 -3.78 -10.68 -23.76
N MET A 20 -4.01 -9.76 -24.69
CA MET A 20 -2.97 -9.21 -25.56
C MET A 20 -1.94 -8.41 -24.75
N ALA A 21 -2.38 -7.69 -23.72
CA ALA A 21 -1.51 -6.97 -22.80
C ALA A 21 -0.59 -7.90 -21.98
N GLN A 22 -1.07 -9.12 -21.69
CA GLN A 22 -0.37 -10.10 -20.84
C GLN A 22 0.45 -11.13 -21.65
N THR A 23 0.49 -11.02 -22.99
CA THR A 23 1.09 -12.04 -23.88
C THR A 23 2.50 -11.65 -24.35
N SER A 24 3.52 -12.27 -23.76
CA SER A 24 4.94 -11.97 -23.99
C SER A 24 5.42 -12.17 -25.44
N TYR A 25 4.81 -13.08 -26.20
CA TYR A 25 5.20 -13.38 -27.59
C TYR A 25 4.46 -12.54 -28.64
N LEU A 26 3.47 -11.73 -28.25
CA LEU A 26 2.70 -10.90 -29.17
C LEU A 26 3.55 -9.93 -30.02
N PRO A 27 4.65 -9.32 -29.54
CA PRO A 27 5.52 -8.50 -30.38
C PRO A 27 6.09 -9.24 -31.59
N ASN A 28 6.47 -10.51 -31.43
CA ASN A 28 7.02 -11.34 -32.52
C ASN A 28 5.93 -11.73 -33.53
N LEU A 29 4.72 -11.96 -33.05
CA LEU A 29 3.54 -12.27 -33.88
C LEU A 29 3.16 -11.07 -34.77
N VAL A 30 3.18 -9.87 -34.20
CA VAL A 30 2.63 -8.64 -34.82
C VAL A 30 3.66 -7.91 -35.68
N PHE A 31 4.95 -7.93 -35.31
CA PHE A 31 6.01 -7.18 -36.00
C PHE A 31 6.11 -7.40 -37.53
N PRO A 32 5.91 -8.62 -38.09
CA PRO A 32 5.94 -8.82 -39.54
C PRO A 32 4.92 -7.96 -40.29
N PHE A 33 3.69 -7.83 -39.80
CA PHE A 33 2.65 -7.01 -40.42
C PHE A 33 2.99 -5.51 -40.34
N VAL A 34 3.50 -5.05 -39.19
CA VAL A 34 4.00 -3.65 -39.03
C VAL A 34 5.13 -3.35 -40.02
N LYS A 35 5.99 -4.35 -40.30
CA LYS A 35 7.09 -4.26 -41.27
C LYS A 35 6.59 -4.25 -42.72
N VAL A 36 5.47 -4.90 -43.06
CA VAL A 36 4.87 -4.86 -44.40
C VAL A 36 4.15 -3.54 -44.67
N PHE A 37 3.21 -3.14 -43.81
CA PHE A 37 2.34 -2.00 -44.08
C PHE A 37 3.04 -0.63 -43.95
N HIS A 38 4.23 -0.58 -43.33
CA HIS A 38 5.16 0.57 -43.22
C HIS A 38 4.54 1.91 -42.74
N ARG A 39 3.74 2.56 -43.59
CA ARG A 39 3.03 3.82 -43.32
C ARG A 39 1.65 3.59 -42.70
N TYR A 40 0.93 2.56 -43.13
CA TYR A 40 -0.47 2.32 -42.77
C TYR A 40 -0.60 1.60 -41.42
N GLU A 41 -0.54 2.36 -40.32
CA GLU A 41 -0.68 1.84 -38.94
C GLU A 41 -2.03 1.14 -38.70
N MET A 42 -3.12 1.63 -39.30
CA MET A 42 -4.46 1.03 -39.22
C MET A 42 -4.51 -0.36 -39.87
N CYS A 43 -4.12 -0.48 -41.14
CA CYS A 43 -4.13 -1.76 -41.86
C CYS A 43 -3.19 -2.80 -41.22
N ALA A 44 -2.10 -2.35 -40.59
CA ALA A 44 -1.22 -3.23 -39.81
C ALA A 44 -1.93 -3.78 -38.55
N PHE A 45 -2.69 -2.95 -37.84
CA PHE A 45 -3.53 -3.37 -36.72
C PHE A 45 -4.66 -4.32 -37.18
N GLU A 46 -5.45 -3.93 -38.18
CA GLU A 46 -6.57 -4.72 -38.72
C GLU A 46 -6.10 -6.09 -39.25
N THR A 47 -4.95 -6.14 -39.93
CA THR A 47 -4.37 -7.41 -40.41
C THR A 47 -3.88 -8.28 -39.25
N ALA A 48 -3.14 -7.71 -38.29
CA ALA A 48 -2.68 -8.47 -37.12
C ALA A 48 -3.86 -9.00 -36.29
N MET A 49 -4.89 -8.18 -36.07
CA MET A 49 -6.13 -8.57 -35.42
C MET A 49 -6.87 -9.66 -36.21
N SER A 50 -7.00 -9.52 -37.53
CA SER A 50 -7.60 -10.55 -38.40
C SER A 50 -6.84 -11.87 -38.35
N VAL A 51 -5.51 -11.81 -38.28
CA VAL A 51 -4.65 -13.00 -38.14
C VAL A 51 -4.87 -13.68 -36.79
N ILE A 52 -4.89 -12.88 -35.71
CA ILE A 52 -5.15 -13.34 -34.35
C ILE A 52 -6.53 -13.99 -34.24
N PHE A 53 -7.56 -13.36 -34.80
CA PHE A 53 -8.95 -13.80 -34.67
C PHE A 53 -9.27 -15.06 -35.51
N ASN A 54 -8.52 -15.32 -36.59
CA ASN A 54 -8.82 -16.43 -37.52
C ASN A 54 -7.81 -17.60 -37.46
N TRP A 55 -6.50 -17.37 -37.42
CA TRP A 55 -5.49 -18.46 -37.38
C TRP A 55 -4.89 -18.69 -35.99
N CYS A 56 -4.80 -17.66 -35.16
CA CYS A 56 -4.37 -17.78 -33.76
C CYS A 56 -5.55 -17.86 -32.78
N SER A 57 -6.77 -18.10 -33.29
CA SER A 57 -8.03 -17.92 -32.56
C SER A 57 -8.09 -18.72 -31.26
N SER A 58 -7.52 -19.93 -31.26
CA SER A 58 -7.48 -20.84 -30.11
C SER A 58 -6.21 -20.70 -29.26
N TRP A 59 -5.20 -19.95 -29.70
CA TRP A 59 -3.85 -20.04 -29.11
C TRP A 59 -3.80 -19.57 -27.65
N PHE A 60 -4.67 -18.62 -27.32
CA PHE A 60 -4.74 -17.98 -26.01
C PHE A 60 -5.55 -18.80 -24.97
N ILE A 61 -6.17 -19.91 -25.36
CA ILE A 61 -6.85 -20.85 -24.44
C ILE A 61 -5.85 -21.45 -23.43
N SER A 62 -4.62 -21.70 -23.87
CA SER A 62 -3.55 -22.30 -23.06
C SER A 62 -2.78 -21.29 -22.19
N TYR A 63 -3.13 -20.00 -22.24
CA TYR A 63 -2.46 -18.92 -21.51
C TYR A 63 -2.29 -19.24 -20.01
N PRO A 64 -1.11 -19.03 -19.40
CA PRO A 64 0.07 -18.31 -19.91
C PRO A 64 1.00 -19.10 -20.85
N HIS A 65 0.73 -20.37 -21.10
CA HIS A 65 1.61 -21.24 -21.91
C HIS A 65 1.44 -20.96 -23.42
N PRO A 66 2.40 -21.40 -24.24
CA PRO A 66 2.21 -21.58 -25.69
C PRO A 66 0.97 -22.45 -26.01
N PRO A 67 0.48 -22.45 -27.26
CA PRO A 67 -0.76 -23.13 -27.64
C PRO A 67 -0.59 -24.65 -27.68
N VAL A 68 -0.58 -25.29 -26.51
CA VAL A 68 -0.22 -26.72 -26.32
C VAL A 68 -0.98 -27.63 -27.28
N HIS A 69 -2.29 -27.46 -27.40
CA HIS A 69 -3.16 -28.22 -28.30
C HIS A 69 -2.82 -28.09 -29.81
N VAL A 70 -2.18 -27.00 -30.24
CA VAL A 70 -1.67 -26.83 -31.62
C VAL A 70 -0.32 -27.52 -31.77
N LEU A 71 0.53 -27.43 -30.75
CA LEU A 71 1.86 -28.05 -30.70
C LEU A 71 1.75 -29.58 -30.64
N GLU A 72 0.85 -30.13 -29.82
CA GLU A 72 0.48 -31.55 -29.77
C GLU A 72 -0.02 -32.05 -31.14
N GLY A 73 -0.88 -31.28 -31.82
CA GLY A 73 -1.32 -31.62 -33.17
C GLY A 73 -0.17 -31.70 -34.18
N VAL A 74 0.87 -30.86 -34.04
CA VAL A 74 2.08 -30.91 -34.87
C VAL A 74 2.97 -32.10 -34.51
N ASP A 75 3.13 -32.42 -33.22
CA ASP A 75 3.83 -33.63 -32.73
C ASP A 75 3.13 -34.90 -33.27
N GLU A 76 1.80 -35.01 -33.19
CA GLU A 76 1.03 -36.13 -33.74
C GLU A 76 1.23 -36.28 -35.25
N VAL A 77 1.11 -35.20 -36.01
CA VAL A 77 1.32 -35.21 -37.47
C VAL A 77 2.73 -35.69 -37.82
N LEU A 78 3.76 -35.23 -37.11
CA LEU A 78 5.14 -35.65 -37.38
C LEU A 78 5.39 -37.11 -36.99
N LYS A 79 4.82 -37.57 -35.87
CA LYS A 79 4.84 -38.98 -35.43
C LYS A 79 4.17 -39.92 -36.44
N LEU A 80 3.11 -39.46 -37.13
CA LEU A 80 2.40 -40.21 -38.18
C LEU A 80 3.11 -40.14 -39.54
N CYS A 81 3.59 -38.97 -39.95
CA CYS A 81 4.23 -38.76 -41.26
C CYS A 81 5.67 -39.31 -41.33
N ASN A 82 6.46 -39.13 -40.27
CA ASN A 82 7.87 -39.52 -40.23
C ASN A 82 8.30 -39.83 -38.78
N LYS A 83 7.88 -41.01 -38.30
CA LYS A 83 8.25 -41.52 -36.97
C LYS A 83 9.76 -41.50 -36.70
N ARG A 84 10.61 -41.69 -37.71
CA ARG A 84 12.08 -41.64 -37.55
C ARG A 84 12.57 -40.24 -37.17
N LEU A 85 12.07 -39.20 -37.85
CA LEU A 85 12.38 -37.81 -37.50
C LEU A 85 11.83 -37.47 -36.11
N PHE A 86 10.59 -37.85 -35.83
CA PHE A 86 9.96 -37.61 -34.53
C PHE A 86 10.76 -38.21 -33.37
N THR A 87 11.12 -39.50 -33.45
CA THR A 87 11.94 -40.16 -32.43
C THR A 87 13.32 -39.51 -32.29
N HIS A 88 14.01 -39.18 -33.40
CA HIS A 88 15.30 -38.47 -33.35
C HIS A 88 15.23 -37.13 -32.62
N LEU A 89 14.16 -36.35 -32.82
CA LEU A 89 13.96 -35.08 -32.11
C LEU A 89 13.70 -35.32 -30.61
N GLN A 90 12.94 -36.35 -30.24
CA GLN A 90 12.72 -36.73 -28.83
C GLN A 90 14.01 -37.24 -28.17
N ASP A 91 14.81 -38.06 -28.85
CA ASP A 91 16.10 -38.57 -28.37
C ASP A 91 17.12 -37.43 -28.15
N CYS A 92 17.05 -36.38 -28.98
CA CYS A 92 17.80 -35.13 -28.79
C CYS A 92 17.24 -34.22 -27.68
N GLY A 93 16.12 -34.58 -27.05
CA GLY A 93 15.48 -33.81 -25.98
C GLY A 93 14.73 -32.56 -26.45
N LEU A 94 14.20 -32.56 -27.69
CA LEU A 94 13.32 -31.51 -28.21
C LEU A 94 11.83 -31.85 -28.03
N THR A 95 11.01 -30.81 -27.98
CA THR A 95 9.54 -30.86 -27.95
C THR A 95 8.97 -29.95 -29.05
N ALA A 96 7.68 -30.03 -29.37
CA ALA A 96 7.06 -29.09 -30.30
C ALA A 96 7.21 -27.60 -29.88
N GLU A 97 7.40 -27.30 -28.59
CA GLU A 97 7.74 -25.96 -28.12
C GLU A 97 9.15 -25.50 -28.56
N THR A 98 10.12 -26.42 -28.74
CA THR A 98 11.46 -26.06 -29.20
C THR A 98 11.61 -26.02 -30.72
N TYR A 99 10.78 -26.76 -31.48
CA TYR A 99 10.91 -26.85 -32.94
C TYR A 99 9.75 -26.22 -33.74
N ALA A 100 8.50 -26.33 -33.29
CA ALA A 100 7.33 -25.81 -34.03
C ALA A 100 6.92 -24.42 -33.53
N TRP A 101 6.99 -24.17 -32.23
CA TRP A 101 6.59 -22.88 -31.66
C TRP A 101 7.41 -21.67 -32.16
N PRO A 102 8.74 -21.74 -32.37
CA PRO A 102 9.49 -20.62 -32.97
C PRO A 102 9.01 -20.24 -34.37
N LEU A 103 8.59 -21.24 -35.16
CA LEU A 103 8.01 -21.04 -36.49
C LEU A 103 6.64 -20.34 -36.39
N LEU A 104 5.81 -20.76 -35.44
CA LEU A 104 4.45 -20.25 -35.27
C LEU A 104 4.41 -18.86 -34.60
N CYS A 105 5.20 -18.61 -33.55
CA CYS A 105 5.16 -17.34 -32.81
C CYS A 105 5.84 -16.17 -33.53
N SER A 106 6.79 -16.44 -34.43
CA SER A 106 7.31 -15.47 -35.41
C SER A 106 6.47 -15.43 -36.70
N VAL A 107 5.45 -16.28 -36.80
CA VAL A 107 4.64 -16.57 -38.00
C VAL A 107 5.51 -16.67 -39.27
N PHE A 108 6.51 -17.53 -39.16
CA PHE A 108 7.54 -17.90 -40.15
C PHE A 108 8.51 -16.77 -40.54
N SER A 109 8.45 -15.60 -39.92
CA SER A 109 9.33 -14.46 -40.27
C SER A 109 10.79 -14.60 -39.83
N GLU A 110 11.11 -15.51 -38.88
CA GLU A 110 12.50 -15.87 -38.54
C GLU A 110 13.15 -16.81 -39.59
N VAL A 111 12.37 -17.62 -40.31
CA VAL A 111 12.89 -18.69 -41.19
C VAL A 111 12.67 -18.47 -42.68
N LEU A 112 11.69 -17.64 -43.08
CA LEU A 112 11.48 -17.23 -44.46
C LEU A 112 12.19 -15.91 -44.75
N SER A 113 12.71 -15.72 -45.96
CA SER A 113 13.06 -14.39 -46.47
C SER A 113 11.80 -13.53 -46.71
N LYS A 114 11.96 -12.24 -46.98
CA LYS A 114 10.83 -11.30 -47.14
C LYS A 114 9.85 -11.76 -48.22
N ASP A 115 10.34 -12.13 -49.38
CA ASP A 115 9.49 -12.36 -50.56
C ASP A 115 8.88 -13.78 -50.54
N GLU A 116 9.60 -14.74 -49.95
CA GLU A 116 9.08 -16.05 -49.54
C GLU A 116 7.94 -15.92 -48.53
N TRP A 117 8.11 -15.08 -47.51
CA TRP A 117 7.11 -14.82 -46.46
C TRP A 117 5.83 -14.21 -47.04
N LEU A 118 5.95 -13.27 -48.00
CA LEU A 118 4.80 -12.68 -48.69
C LEU A 118 4.02 -13.76 -49.47
N ILE A 119 4.71 -14.57 -50.29
CA ILE A 119 4.08 -15.66 -51.05
C ILE A 119 3.39 -16.68 -50.13
N PHE A 120 3.99 -16.98 -48.97
CA PHE A 120 3.38 -17.86 -47.97
C PHE A 120 2.07 -17.27 -47.41
N TRP A 121 2.07 -15.98 -47.10
CA TRP A 121 0.88 -15.30 -46.57
C TRP A 121 -0.22 -15.08 -47.61
N ASP A 122 0.12 -14.82 -48.87
CA ASP A 122 -0.86 -14.80 -49.96
C ASP A 122 -1.61 -16.15 -50.05
N HIS A 123 -0.89 -17.27 -49.89
CA HIS A 123 -1.52 -18.60 -49.84
C HIS A 123 -2.40 -18.82 -48.61
N LEU A 124 -2.04 -18.28 -47.44
CA LEU A 124 -2.89 -18.32 -46.23
C LEU A 124 -4.16 -17.48 -46.41
N PHE A 125 -4.03 -16.20 -46.81
CA PHE A 125 -5.16 -15.29 -47.01
C PHE A 125 -6.11 -15.75 -48.13
N THR A 126 -5.60 -16.47 -49.14
CA THR A 126 -6.42 -17.11 -50.20
C THR A 126 -7.14 -18.39 -49.74
N ASN A 127 -6.80 -18.93 -48.56
CA ASN A 127 -7.41 -20.15 -47.99
C ASN A 127 -7.97 -19.92 -46.57
N PRO A 128 -8.89 -18.94 -46.37
CA PRO A 128 -9.41 -18.60 -45.04
C PRO A 128 -10.20 -19.75 -44.38
N ASP A 129 -10.80 -20.65 -45.17
CA ASP A 129 -11.53 -21.83 -44.68
C ASP A 129 -10.63 -22.92 -44.07
N LYS A 130 -9.29 -22.72 -44.10
CA LYS A 130 -8.29 -23.71 -43.68
C LYS A 130 -7.35 -23.13 -42.60
N PRO A 131 -7.85 -22.74 -41.40
CA PRO A 131 -7.00 -22.20 -40.33
C PRO A 131 -5.87 -23.18 -39.93
N GLY A 132 -6.13 -24.49 -40.00
CA GLY A 132 -5.13 -25.54 -39.79
C GLY A 132 -3.94 -25.56 -40.79
N LEU A 133 -3.97 -24.77 -41.87
CA LEU A 133 -2.86 -24.68 -42.83
C LEU A 133 -1.59 -24.06 -42.20
N LEU A 134 -1.74 -23.16 -41.23
CA LEU A 134 -0.61 -22.54 -40.53
C LEU A 134 0.20 -23.58 -39.72
N PRO A 135 -0.40 -24.37 -38.79
CA PRO A 135 0.33 -25.46 -38.12
C PRO A 135 0.66 -26.65 -39.05
N ALA A 136 -0.13 -26.92 -40.10
CA ALA A 136 0.26 -27.88 -41.14
C ALA A 136 1.60 -27.51 -41.81
N THR A 137 1.86 -26.20 -41.96
CA THR A 137 3.13 -25.70 -42.53
C THR A 137 4.29 -25.88 -41.56
N ALA A 138 4.07 -25.83 -40.24
CA ALA A 138 5.12 -26.11 -39.24
C ALA A 138 5.56 -27.59 -39.28
N ALA A 139 4.60 -28.51 -39.37
CA ALA A 139 4.89 -29.92 -39.60
C ALA A 139 5.58 -30.13 -40.97
N ALA A 140 5.08 -29.49 -42.04
CA ALA A 140 5.67 -29.59 -43.37
C ALA A 140 7.12 -29.05 -43.44
N TYR A 141 7.45 -27.98 -42.71
CA TYR A 141 8.82 -27.44 -42.65
C TYR A 141 9.79 -28.48 -42.06
N CYS A 142 9.38 -29.16 -40.98
CA CYS A 142 10.16 -30.23 -40.37
C CYS A 142 10.31 -31.45 -41.30
N LEU A 143 9.25 -31.81 -42.04
CA LEU A 143 9.33 -32.87 -43.06
C LEU A 143 10.23 -32.49 -44.25
N TYR A 144 10.19 -31.23 -44.69
CA TYR A 144 10.99 -30.72 -45.82
C TYR A 144 12.49 -30.80 -45.51
N PHE A 145 12.89 -30.37 -44.31
CA PHE A 145 14.27 -30.43 -43.84
C PHE A 145 14.62 -31.73 -43.08
N SER A 146 13.79 -32.78 -43.18
CA SER A 146 13.95 -34.02 -42.42
C SER A 146 15.35 -34.65 -42.53
N ASN A 147 15.95 -34.68 -43.72
CA ASN A 147 17.31 -35.18 -43.93
C ASN A 147 18.37 -34.32 -43.21
N SER A 148 18.19 -32.99 -43.19
CA SER A 148 19.09 -32.05 -42.49
C SER A 148 18.95 -32.18 -40.97
N LEU A 149 17.73 -32.27 -40.46
CA LEU A 149 17.43 -32.46 -39.04
C LEU A 149 17.97 -33.79 -38.52
N LEU A 150 17.82 -34.89 -39.28
CA LEU A 150 18.40 -36.21 -38.97
C LEU A 150 19.93 -36.25 -39.01
N SER A 151 20.61 -35.22 -39.53
CA SER A 151 22.07 -35.09 -39.49
C SER A 151 22.59 -34.30 -38.27
N LEU A 152 21.69 -33.63 -37.53
CA LEU A 152 22.02 -32.79 -36.37
C LEU A 152 21.72 -33.55 -35.07
N ASN A 153 22.80 -33.92 -34.37
CA ASN A 153 22.75 -34.73 -33.13
C ASN A 153 22.89 -33.89 -31.84
N ARG A 154 22.71 -32.57 -31.93
CA ARG A 154 22.91 -31.63 -30.81
C ARG A 154 21.70 -30.72 -30.67
N LYS A 155 21.09 -30.73 -29.48
CA LYS A 155 19.92 -29.89 -29.15
C LYS A 155 20.13 -28.42 -29.52
N CYS A 156 21.23 -27.82 -29.08
CA CYS A 156 21.51 -26.41 -29.34
C CYS A 156 21.72 -26.04 -30.81
N ASP A 157 22.03 -27.02 -31.68
CA ASP A 157 22.21 -26.77 -33.12
C ASP A 157 20.89 -27.02 -33.89
N LEU A 158 20.04 -27.94 -33.41
CA LEU A 158 18.64 -28.06 -33.83
C LEU A 158 17.83 -26.80 -33.44
N GLU A 159 17.94 -26.30 -32.21
CA GLU A 159 17.25 -25.09 -31.74
C GLU A 159 17.62 -23.85 -32.57
N LYS A 160 18.89 -23.72 -32.99
CA LYS A 160 19.31 -22.67 -33.93
C LYS A 160 18.75 -22.87 -35.34
N PHE A 161 18.56 -24.10 -35.79
CA PHE A 161 18.03 -24.40 -37.12
C PHE A 161 16.61 -23.85 -37.33
N PHE A 162 15.76 -23.94 -36.30
CA PHE A 162 14.38 -23.41 -36.33
C PHE A 162 14.28 -21.89 -36.15
N ARG A 163 15.41 -21.19 -36.01
CA ARG A 163 15.52 -19.72 -35.90
C ARG A 163 16.40 -19.10 -37.00
N ARG A 164 16.76 -19.89 -38.01
CA ARG A 164 17.65 -19.48 -39.10
C ARG A 164 16.92 -19.61 -40.44
N GLN A 165 17.12 -18.62 -41.32
CA GLN A 165 16.72 -18.73 -42.72
C GLN A 165 17.55 -19.81 -43.43
N ASN A 166 16.86 -20.80 -44.00
CA ASN A 166 17.44 -21.91 -44.77
C ASN A 166 16.83 -21.91 -46.18
N PRO A 167 17.58 -22.23 -47.25
CA PRO A 167 17.08 -22.17 -48.62
C PRO A 167 15.95 -23.19 -48.84
N LEU A 168 14.80 -22.72 -49.33
CA LEU A 168 13.58 -23.50 -49.49
C LEU A 168 12.78 -23.03 -50.72
N ASP A 169 11.84 -23.85 -51.16
CA ASP A 169 10.80 -23.44 -52.11
C ASP A 169 9.46 -23.36 -51.37
N VAL A 170 8.94 -22.14 -51.19
CA VAL A 170 7.65 -21.90 -50.53
C VAL A 170 6.50 -22.59 -51.25
N LYS A 171 6.50 -22.63 -52.59
CA LYS A 171 5.41 -23.26 -53.35
C LYS A 171 5.40 -24.77 -53.12
N ARG A 172 6.57 -25.39 -53.04
CA ARG A 172 6.72 -26.80 -52.64
C ARG A 172 6.38 -27.04 -51.17
N LEU A 173 6.77 -26.15 -50.26
CA LEU A 173 6.44 -26.23 -48.83
C LEU A 173 4.92 -26.13 -48.59
N VAL A 174 4.26 -25.13 -49.15
CA VAL A 174 2.80 -24.92 -49.07
C VAL A 174 2.04 -26.03 -49.81
N GLY A 175 2.56 -26.49 -50.95
CA GLY A 175 2.03 -27.63 -51.68
C GLY A 175 2.07 -28.91 -50.84
N MET A 176 3.14 -29.14 -50.07
CA MET A 176 3.25 -30.28 -49.15
C MET A 176 2.32 -30.10 -47.92
N ALA A 177 2.30 -28.90 -47.33
CA ALA A 177 1.42 -28.57 -46.20
C ALA A 177 -0.07 -28.81 -46.53
N ASN A 178 -0.53 -28.43 -47.73
CA ASN A 178 -1.88 -28.74 -48.19
C ASN A 178 -2.07 -30.22 -48.54
N ASN A 179 -1.24 -30.76 -49.44
CA ASN A 179 -1.54 -32.03 -50.12
C ASN A 179 -1.12 -33.29 -49.36
N THR A 180 -0.11 -33.23 -48.48
CA THR A 180 0.34 -34.40 -47.71
C THR A 180 0.02 -34.30 -46.22
N VAL A 181 0.10 -33.11 -45.63
CA VAL A 181 -0.23 -32.89 -44.22
C VAL A 181 -1.73 -32.66 -44.01
N LEU A 182 -2.25 -31.52 -44.49
CA LEU A 182 -3.63 -31.09 -44.19
C LEU A 182 -4.67 -32.05 -44.78
N LYS A 183 -4.45 -32.59 -45.98
CA LYS A 183 -5.37 -33.56 -46.62
C LYS A 183 -5.51 -34.88 -45.84
N ASN A 184 -4.43 -35.38 -45.24
CA ASN A 184 -4.40 -36.72 -44.64
C ASN A 184 -4.54 -36.68 -43.10
N TYR A 185 -4.07 -35.61 -42.47
CA TYR A 185 -3.98 -35.46 -41.01
C TYR A 185 -4.52 -34.12 -40.51
N GLY A 186 -5.22 -33.34 -41.35
CA GLY A 186 -5.78 -32.03 -40.97
C GLY A 186 -6.79 -32.08 -39.82
N GLY A 187 -7.39 -33.26 -39.56
CA GLY A 187 -8.17 -33.50 -38.36
C GLY A 187 -7.33 -33.32 -37.09
N ASN A 188 -6.16 -33.97 -37.00
CA ASN A 188 -5.28 -33.96 -35.82
C ASN A 188 -4.82 -32.55 -35.43
N LEU A 189 -4.52 -31.70 -36.41
CA LEU A 189 -4.13 -30.29 -36.21
C LEU A 189 -5.23 -29.40 -35.59
N VAL A 190 -6.48 -29.86 -35.58
CA VAL A 190 -7.67 -29.11 -35.12
C VAL A 190 -8.54 -29.98 -34.19
N ASN A 191 -8.03 -31.12 -33.71
CA ASN A 191 -8.90 -32.22 -33.24
C ASN A 191 -9.46 -32.04 -31.82
N SER A 192 -8.91 -31.11 -31.04
CA SER A 192 -9.44 -30.79 -29.72
C SER A 192 -10.91 -30.37 -29.82
N ASN A 193 -11.76 -31.00 -29.02
CA ASN A 193 -13.19 -30.70 -28.96
C ASN A 193 -13.47 -29.26 -28.46
N LEU A 194 -12.46 -28.59 -27.88
CA LEU A 194 -12.48 -27.16 -27.58
C LEU A 194 -12.44 -26.34 -28.88
N VAL A 195 -11.48 -26.61 -29.76
CA VAL A 195 -11.31 -25.90 -31.04
C VAL A 195 -12.52 -26.10 -31.96
N LYS A 196 -13.12 -27.30 -31.96
CA LYS A 196 -14.36 -27.59 -32.71
C LYS A 196 -15.58 -26.79 -32.23
N LYS A 197 -15.61 -26.33 -30.96
CA LYS A 197 -16.64 -25.40 -30.45
C LYS A 197 -16.30 -23.93 -30.74
N ILE A 198 -15.02 -23.61 -30.92
CA ILE A 198 -14.48 -22.25 -31.06
C ILE A 198 -14.34 -21.81 -32.53
N ASN A 199 -14.28 -22.76 -33.47
CA ASN A 199 -14.37 -22.51 -34.92
C ASN A 199 -15.79 -22.07 -35.33
N THR A 200 -16.16 -20.85 -34.94
CA THR A 200 -17.09 -20.04 -35.71
C THR A 200 -16.50 -19.77 -37.10
N LYS A 201 -17.35 -19.41 -38.06
CA LYS A 201 -16.94 -19.22 -39.47
C LYS A 201 -15.84 -18.16 -39.58
N THR A 202 -14.82 -18.41 -40.41
CA THR A 202 -13.72 -17.47 -40.64
C THR A 202 -14.28 -16.10 -41.04
N SER A 203 -13.90 -15.06 -40.31
CA SER A 203 -14.42 -13.70 -40.46
C SER A 203 -13.44 -12.84 -41.24
N LEU A 204 -13.40 -13.09 -42.55
CA LEU A 204 -12.61 -12.33 -43.53
C LEU A 204 -13.52 -11.92 -44.70
N PRO A 205 -13.69 -10.60 -44.97
CA PRO A 205 -13.17 -9.47 -44.19
C PRO A 205 -13.74 -9.40 -42.77
N LEU A 206 -13.12 -8.58 -41.91
CA LEU A 206 -13.71 -8.20 -40.63
C LEU A 206 -15.11 -7.60 -40.86
N PRO A 207 -16.10 -7.85 -39.96
CA PRO A 207 -17.44 -7.32 -40.13
C PRO A 207 -17.44 -5.79 -40.05
N ILE A 208 -18.15 -5.15 -40.97
CA ILE A 208 -18.32 -3.70 -41.00
C ILE A 208 -19.35 -3.31 -39.92
N GLY A 209 -18.97 -2.44 -38.99
CA GLY A 209 -19.81 -1.93 -37.91
C GLY A 209 -19.05 -0.96 -37.01
N ASP A 210 -19.73 -0.46 -35.98
CA ASP A 210 -19.21 0.60 -35.08
C ASP A 210 -18.12 0.12 -34.11
N SER A 211 -17.91 -1.20 -34.00
CA SER A 211 -16.93 -1.81 -33.08
C SER A 211 -16.34 -3.11 -33.63
N TYR A 212 -15.13 -3.43 -33.15
CA TYR A 212 -14.41 -4.65 -33.51
C TYR A 212 -14.97 -5.89 -32.78
N PRO A 213 -15.02 -7.07 -33.42
CA PRO A 213 -15.37 -8.33 -32.76
C PRO A 213 -14.62 -8.56 -31.45
N VAL A 214 -15.37 -8.84 -30.37
CA VAL A 214 -14.81 -9.11 -29.04
C VAL A 214 -14.06 -10.44 -29.06
N PHE A 215 -12.79 -10.43 -28.65
CA PHE A 215 -12.02 -11.67 -28.46
C PHE A 215 -12.31 -12.27 -27.09
N THR A 216 -12.68 -13.55 -27.04
CA THR A 216 -13.10 -14.25 -25.81
C THR A 216 -12.37 -15.58 -25.57
N ASN A 217 -11.47 -15.99 -26.46
CA ASN A 217 -10.86 -17.33 -26.48
C ASN A 217 -9.65 -17.45 -25.53
N TYR A 218 -9.80 -17.04 -24.27
CA TYR A 218 -8.76 -17.11 -23.25
C TYR A 218 -9.34 -17.34 -21.84
N PRO A 219 -8.57 -17.89 -20.88
CA PRO A 219 -9.03 -18.11 -19.51
C PRO A 219 -9.11 -16.79 -18.74
N ALA A 220 -10.24 -16.07 -18.87
CA ALA A 220 -10.46 -14.73 -18.31
C ALA A 220 -9.91 -14.56 -16.88
N ARG A 221 -10.33 -15.41 -15.93
CA ARG A 221 -9.87 -15.37 -14.52
C ARG A 221 -8.35 -15.31 -14.34
N VAL A 222 -7.57 -15.98 -15.20
CA VAL A 222 -6.09 -15.98 -15.13
C VAL A 222 -5.52 -14.68 -15.67
N VAL A 223 -6.10 -14.17 -16.77
CA VAL A 223 -5.72 -12.90 -17.39
C VAL A 223 -6.10 -11.72 -16.50
N ASP A 224 -7.28 -11.74 -15.88
CA ASP A 224 -7.76 -10.73 -14.94
C ASP A 224 -6.89 -10.70 -13.68
N PHE A 225 -6.49 -11.88 -13.16
CA PHE A 225 -5.54 -12.00 -12.05
C PHE A 225 -4.16 -11.43 -12.41
N HIS A 226 -3.60 -11.77 -13.59
CA HIS A 226 -2.34 -11.19 -14.05
C HIS A 226 -2.44 -9.68 -14.28
N ALA A 227 -3.58 -9.17 -14.76
CA ALA A 227 -3.81 -7.74 -14.92
C ALA A 227 -3.87 -7.01 -13.57
N GLN A 228 -4.56 -7.58 -12.57
CA GLN A 228 -4.61 -7.04 -11.21
C GLN A 228 -3.23 -7.06 -10.53
N GLU A 229 -2.48 -8.16 -10.65
CA GLU A 229 -1.15 -8.27 -10.06
C GLU A 229 -0.15 -7.33 -10.75
N ASN A 230 -0.21 -7.16 -12.08
CA ASN A 230 0.61 -6.16 -12.79
C ASN A 230 0.23 -4.71 -12.45
N LEU A 231 -1.05 -4.41 -12.19
CA LEU A 231 -1.46 -3.11 -11.65
C LEU A 231 -0.92 -2.88 -10.23
N LYS A 232 -0.95 -3.90 -9.38
CA LYS A 232 -0.37 -3.88 -8.03
C LYS A 232 1.14 -3.70 -8.05
N ILE A 233 1.86 -4.45 -8.88
CA ILE A 233 3.30 -4.26 -9.12
C ILE A 233 3.59 -2.82 -9.57
N ALA A 234 2.83 -2.27 -10.51
CA ALA A 234 3.02 -0.88 -10.96
C ALA A 234 2.74 0.17 -9.85
N MET A 235 1.84 -0.11 -8.90
CA MET A 235 1.65 0.73 -7.71
C MET A 235 2.81 0.59 -6.72
N GLU A 236 3.27 -0.64 -6.45
CA GLU A 236 4.41 -0.93 -5.56
C GLU A 236 5.72 -0.34 -6.11
N GLU A 237 5.99 -0.46 -7.41
CA GLU A 237 7.14 0.18 -8.07
C GLU A 237 7.09 1.70 -7.98
N ARG A 238 5.90 2.30 -8.15
CA ARG A 238 5.70 3.74 -8.02
C ARG A 238 5.94 4.22 -6.59
N GLU A 239 5.47 3.47 -5.58
CA GLU A 239 5.75 3.79 -4.18
C GLU A 239 7.24 3.60 -3.85
N LEU A 240 7.86 2.53 -4.35
CA LEU A 240 9.29 2.24 -4.18
C LEU A 240 10.17 3.33 -4.82
N LEU A 241 9.75 3.90 -5.96
CA LEU A 241 10.40 5.07 -6.58
C LEU A 241 10.24 6.34 -5.72
N GLN A 242 9.05 6.58 -5.14
CA GLN A 242 8.83 7.68 -4.19
C GLN A 242 9.68 7.53 -2.93
N ARG A 243 9.74 6.32 -2.35
CA ARG A 243 10.59 5.99 -1.20
C ARG A 243 12.08 6.19 -1.51
N LYS A 244 12.55 5.81 -2.71
CA LYS A 244 13.93 6.07 -3.18
C LYS A 244 14.23 7.56 -3.22
N THR A 245 13.42 8.36 -3.93
CA THR A 245 13.65 9.81 -4.04
C THR A 245 13.54 10.53 -2.68
N LEU A 246 12.67 10.05 -1.77
CA LEU A 246 12.61 10.55 -0.39
C LEU A 246 13.89 10.22 0.40
N ALA A 247 14.42 9.00 0.27
CA ALA A 247 15.68 8.59 0.91
C ALA A 247 16.89 9.38 0.39
N GLU A 248 16.95 9.66 -0.92
CA GLU A 248 17.96 10.53 -1.54
C GLU A 248 17.86 11.97 -1.01
N ASN A 249 16.64 12.52 -0.93
CA ASN A 249 16.40 13.84 -0.35
C ASN A 249 16.78 13.92 1.15
N ILE A 250 16.57 12.86 1.93
CA ILE A 250 17.06 12.78 3.31
C ILE A 250 18.58 12.75 3.33
N LYS A 251 19.22 11.89 2.53
CA LYS A 251 20.70 11.79 2.45
C LYS A 251 21.35 13.14 2.12
N LEU A 252 20.81 13.86 1.14
CA LEU A 252 21.27 15.21 0.76
C LEU A 252 21.09 16.23 1.89
N LYS A 253 19.96 16.17 2.63
CA LYS A 253 19.74 17.02 3.80
C LYS A 253 20.70 16.70 4.94
N THR A 254 20.94 15.42 5.25
CA THR A 254 21.91 15.01 6.28
C THR A 254 23.32 15.46 5.94
N GLN A 255 23.77 15.27 4.68
CA GLN A 255 25.08 15.74 4.23
C GLN A 255 25.23 17.27 4.35
N ARG A 256 24.16 18.03 4.07
CA ARG A 256 24.14 19.49 4.25
C ARG A 256 24.17 19.90 5.73
N LEU A 257 23.44 19.20 6.60
CA LEU A 257 23.45 19.45 8.05
C LEU A 257 24.82 19.12 8.64
N GLU A 258 25.45 18.01 8.25
CA GLU A 258 26.83 17.68 8.62
C GLU A 258 27.84 18.76 8.21
N GLN A 259 27.69 19.34 7.01
CA GLN A 259 28.54 20.45 6.57
C GLN A 259 28.35 21.68 7.45
N GLN A 260 27.10 22.07 7.72
CA GLN A 260 26.76 23.20 8.58
C GLN A 260 27.22 22.99 10.04
N GLU A 261 27.15 21.75 10.56
CA GLU A 261 27.68 21.41 11.89
C GLU A 261 29.21 21.49 11.92
N LYS A 262 29.91 21.00 10.89
CA LYS A 262 31.38 21.12 10.76
C LYS A 262 31.80 22.59 10.68
N GLU A 263 31.10 23.42 9.91
CA GLU A 263 31.31 24.88 9.85
C GLU A 263 31.06 25.55 11.21
N TRP A 264 29.96 25.21 11.88
CA TRP A 264 29.61 25.74 13.19
C TRP A 264 30.62 25.36 14.27
N LEU A 265 31.10 24.10 14.29
CA LEU A 265 32.16 23.64 15.19
C LEU A 265 33.49 24.36 14.94
N LEU A 266 33.85 24.61 13.68
CA LEU A 266 35.04 25.40 13.31
C LEU A 266 34.91 26.89 13.65
N HIS A 267 33.70 27.45 13.64
CA HIS A 267 33.44 28.79 14.15
C HIS A 267 33.51 28.83 15.69
N ARG A 268 32.85 27.88 16.38
CA ARG A 268 32.83 27.75 17.84
C ARG A 268 34.23 27.57 18.44
N LYS A 269 35.10 26.79 17.79
CA LYS A 269 36.52 26.67 18.17
C LYS A 269 37.26 28.01 18.07
N ARG A 270 37.15 28.72 16.95
CA ARG A 270 37.78 30.04 16.77
C ARG A 270 37.32 31.07 17.80
N VAL A 271 36.03 31.13 18.11
CA VAL A 271 35.50 32.01 19.17
C VAL A 271 36.13 31.67 20.53
N LEU A 272 36.19 30.39 20.90
CA LEU A 272 36.78 29.93 22.16
C LEU A 272 38.30 30.15 22.22
N GLU A 273 39.00 30.14 21.08
CA GLU A 273 40.42 30.49 20.97
C GLU A 273 40.65 32.00 21.17
N GLU A 274 39.80 32.87 20.62
CA GLU A 274 39.86 34.32 20.87
C GLU A 274 39.43 34.70 22.30
N GLU A 275 38.41 34.05 22.87
CA GLU A 275 38.03 34.22 24.29
C GLU A 275 39.18 33.86 25.23
N LYS A 276 39.92 32.78 24.94
CA LYS A 276 41.15 32.44 25.68
C LYS A 276 42.21 33.52 25.54
N LYS A 277 42.60 33.90 24.32
CA LYS A 277 43.58 34.97 24.07
C LYS A 277 43.21 36.29 24.76
N PHE A 278 41.93 36.63 24.81
CA PHE A 278 41.44 37.80 25.53
C PHE A 278 41.59 37.64 27.04
N LYS A 279 41.15 36.52 27.61
CA LYS A 279 41.27 36.25 29.05
C LYS A 279 42.74 36.19 29.49
N ASP A 280 43.62 35.59 28.70
CA ASP A 280 45.04 35.49 28.98
C ASP A 280 45.71 36.88 28.99
N LYS A 281 45.32 37.78 28.06
CA LYS A 281 45.74 39.19 28.10
C LYS A 281 45.23 39.95 29.34
N VAL A 282 43.96 39.76 29.71
CA VAL A 282 43.39 40.41 30.91
C VAL A 282 44.10 39.93 32.18
N ASN A 283 44.37 38.62 32.30
CA ASN A 283 45.15 38.07 33.41
C ASN A 283 46.57 38.67 33.48
N GLU A 284 47.25 38.83 32.33
CA GLU A 284 48.58 39.42 32.22
C GLU A 284 48.57 40.91 32.63
N GLU A 285 47.60 41.70 32.15
CA GLU A 285 47.41 43.10 32.58
C GLU A 285 47.12 43.22 34.09
N GLU A 286 46.27 42.37 34.65
CA GLU A 286 46.04 42.34 36.11
C GLU A 286 47.30 41.97 36.88
N HIS A 287 48.10 41.02 36.37
CA HIS A 287 49.34 40.62 36.99
C HIS A 287 50.38 41.76 37.00
N GLN A 288 50.46 42.53 35.92
CA GLN A 288 51.32 43.72 35.81
C GLN A 288 50.87 44.82 36.78
N ARG A 289 49.58 45.18 36.81
CA ARG A 289 49.02 46.15 37.78
C ARG A 289 49.28 45.73 39.23
N LEU A 290 49.20 44.43 39.53
CA LEU A 290 49.46 43.88 40.86
C LEU A 290 50.96 43.89 41.23
N GLN A 291 51.88 43.84 40.26
CA GLN A 291 53.30 44.10 40.48
C GLN A 291 53.59 45.59 40.73
N GLU A 292 52.95 46.51 40.01
CA GLU A 292 53.09 47.96 40.24
C GLU A 292 52.59 48.35 41.64
N LEU A 293 51.43 47.84 42.05
CA LEU A 293 50.89 48.05 43.40
C LEU A 293 51.85 47.56 44.50
N LYS A 294 52.60 46.47 44.29
CA LYS A 294 53.64 46.02 45.23
C LYS A 294 54.77 47.05 45.36
N ARG A 295 55.33 47.50 44.24
CA ARG A 295 56.41 48.53 44.20
C ARG A 295 55.98 49.83 44.89
N VAL A 296 54.76 50.30 44.63
CA VAL A 296 54.22 51.52 45.28
C VAL A 296 54.08 51.33 46.79
N ASN A 297 53.61 50.17 47.25
CA ASN A 297 53.53 49.86 48.69
C ASN A 297 54.89 49.77 49.38
N GLU A 298 55.92 49.27 48.69
CA GLU A 298 57.30 49.25 49.20
C GLU A 298 57.86 50.68 49.38
N ILE A 299 57.63 51.57 48.40
CA ILE A 299 57.99 53.00 48.51
C ILE A 299 57.24 53.68 49.68
N ILE A 300 55.96 53.38 49.87
CA ILE A 300 55.17 53.90 51.01
C ILE A 300 55.73 53.39 52.35
N ARG A 301 56.13 52.12 52.46
CA ARG A 301 56.77 51.58 53.67
C ARG A 301 58.10 52.28 53.96
N ALA A 302 58.96 52.46 52.95
CA ALA A 302 60.23 53.16 53.10
C ALA A 302 60.05 54.62 53.57
N ARG A 303 59.10 55.36 52.97
CA ARG A 303 58.78 56.75 53.39
C ARG A 303 58.20 56.83 54.81
N LYS A 304 57.40 55.85 55.23
CA LYS A 304 56.89 55.78 56.61
C LYS A 304 58.02 55.54 57.62
N LEU A 305 58.97 54.66 57.30
CA LEU A 305 60.14 54.37 58.13
C LEU A 305 61.04 55.62 58.33
N ASP A 306 61.35 56.32 57.23
CA ASP A 306 62.11 57.58 57.24
C ASP A 306 61.40 58.68 58.05
N HIS A 307 60.07 58.78 57.96
CA HIS A 307 59.29 59.71 58.78
C HIS A 307 59.36 59.36 60.28
N THR A 308 59.20 58.08 60.66
CA THR A 308 59.30 57.67 62.08
C THR A 308 60.68 57.94 62.67
N LEU A 309 61.76 57.66 61.93
CA LEU A 309 63.14 57.92 62.37
C LEU A 309 63.46 59.41 62.53
N LYS A 310 62.77 60.29 61.80
CA LYS A 310 62.87 61.75 61.96
C LYS A 310 62.11 62.25 63.19
N MET A 311 60.92 61.70 63.45
CA MET A 311 60.14 62.03 64.65
C MET A 311 60.82 61.56 65.94
N GLU A 312 61.50 60.41 65.91
CA GLU A 312 62.28 59.86 67.03
C GLU A 312 63.42 60.81 67.45
N LYS A 313 64.25 61.27 66.50
CA LYS A 313 65.34 62.23 66.77
C LYS A 313 64.84 63.55 67.36
N LEU A 314 63.76 64.10 66.80
CA LEU A 314 63.16 65.35 67.31
C LEU A 314 62.60 65.22 68.74
N ALA A 315 62.25 63.99 69.17
CA ALA A 315 61.83 63.71 70.54
C ALA A 315 63.04 63.60 71.49
N GLU A 316 64.14 62.97 71.06
CA GLU A 316 65.40 62.91 71.83
C GLU A 316 65.98 64.31 72.07
N GLU A 317 66.02 65.15 71.02
CA GLU A 317 66.48 66.54 71.10
C GLU A 317 65.67 67.37 72.11
N ASN A 318 64.33 67.28 72.06
CA ASN A 318 63.44 67.94 73.03
C ASN A 318 63.62 67.42 74.46
N MET A 319 63.78 66.12 74.65
CA MET A 319 63.99 65.54 75.98
C MET A 319 65.30 66.03 76.60
N ASN A 320 66.36 66.16 75.80
CA ASN A 320 67.65 66.66 76.28
C ASN A 320 67.59 68.16 76.62
N LEU A 321 66.84 68.96 75.84
CA LEU A 321 66.58 70.37 76.18
C LEU A 321 65.89 70.51 77.54
N GLN A 322 64.86 69.69 77.83
CA GLN A 322 64.18 69.69 79.13
C GLN A 322 65.07 69.30 80.31
N LYS A 323 66.09 68.44 80.11
CA LYS A 323 67.06 68.11 81.17
C LYS A 323 67.92 69.32 81.52
N SER A 324 68.53 69.95 80.51
CA SER A 324 69.39 71.14 80.74
C SER A 324 68.69 72.27 81.49
N PHE A 325 67.40 72.52 81.19
CA PHE A 325 66.62 73.57 81.86
C PHE A 325 66.39 73.30 83.35
N ARG A 326 66.23 72.02 83.74
CA ARG A 326 66.06 71.61 85.15
C ARG A 326 67.36 71.67 85.93
N GLU A 327 68.47 71.31 85.30
CA GLU A 327 69.80 71.34 85.91
C GLU A 327 70.22 72.77 86.28
N THR A 328 69.89 73.77 85.43
CA THR A 328 70.12 75.19 85.74
C THR A 328 69.27 75.74 86.89
N GLU A 329 68.03 75.26 87.06
CA GLU A 329 67.15 75.64 88.17
C GLU A 329 67.64 75.06 89.51
N PHE A 330 67.97 73.76 89.53
CA PHE A 330 68.47 73.08 90.73
C PHE A 330 69.81 73.63 91.23
N ALA A 331 70.66 74.17 90.35
CA ALA A 331 71.92 74.79 90.73
C ALA A 331 71.72 76.06 91.59
N ARG A 332 70.76 76.92 91.23
CA ARG A 332 70.46 78.15 91.98
C ARG A 332 69.87 77.84 93.37
N MET A 333 68.90 76.92 93.42
CA MET A 333 68.19 76.53 94.63
C MET A 333 69.07 75.85 95.70
N ARG A 334 70.28 75.38 95.35
CA ARG A 334 71.21 74.78 96.34
C ARG A 334 71.95 75.82 97.18
N ASN A 335 72.51 76.87 96.57
CA ASN A 335 73.33 77.86 97.28
C ASN A 335 72.54 78.59 98.39
N ASP A 336 71.29 78.96 98.13
CA ASP A 336 70.45 79.71 99.09
C ASP A 336 69.98 78.86 100.29
N LEU A 337 70.07 77.52 100.20
CA LEU A 337 69.61 76.60 101.24
C LEU A 337 70.72 76.14 102.19
N GLU A 338 71.99 76.16 101.79
CA GLU A 338 73.10 75.70 102.64
C GLU A 338 73.40 76.70 103.77
N GLN A 339 73.34 78.01 103.48
CA GLN A 339 73.56 79.05 104.52
C GLN A 339 72.48 79.12 105.60
N LYS A 340 71.27 78.57 105.36
CA LYS A 340 70.16 78.61 106.34
C LYS A 340 69.99 77.30 107.13
N LYS A 341 70.45 76.16 106.63
CA LYS A 341 70.24 74.86 107.29
C LYS A 341 71.04 74.68 108.58
N ALA A 342 72.27 75.21 108.63
CA ALA A 342 73.18 75.07 109.78
C ALA A 342 72.58 75.57 111.11
N TYR A 343 71.69 76.56 111.09
CA TYR A 343 71.03 77.10 112.29
C TYR A 343 69.83 76.26 112.77
N THR A 344 69.25 75.43 111.91
CA THR A 344 67.96 74.75 112.17
C THR A 344 68.06 73.28 112.58
N GLN A 345 69.23 72.66 112.44
CA GLN A 345 69.36 71.20 112.64
C GLN A 345 69.48 70.73 114.10
N GLU A 346 69.72 71.62 115.07
CA GLU A 346 69.78 71.24 116.49
C GLU A 346 68.42 71.34 117.22
N VAL A 347 67.45 72.08 116.67
CA VAL A 347 66.21 72.43 117.41
C VAL A 347 65.04 71.47 117.14
N LEU A 348 65.00 70.78 116.00
CA LEU A 348 63.89 69.89 115.62
C LEU A 348 64.17 68.40 115.84
N HIS A 349 64.89 68.09 116.92
CA HIS A 349 64.97 66.75 117.49
C HIS A 349 63.58 66.27 117.97
N SER A 350 63.41 64.95 118.15
CA SER A 350 62.54 64.33 119.17
C SER A 350 61.05 64.01 118.94
N LYS A 351 60.30 64.45 117.90
CA LYS A 351 58.81 64.44 118.02
C LYS A 351 57.84 64.00 116.92
N LEU A 352 58.20 63.66 115.66
CA LEU A 352 57.17 63.46 114.61
C LEU A 352 57.42 62.37 113.53
N GLU A 353 58.20 61.31 113.80
CA GLU A 353 58.43 60.25 112.80
C GLU A 353 57.46 59.03 112.88
N ASP A 354 56.65 58.90 113.93
CA ASP A 354 55.78 57.72 114.15
C ASP A 354 54.46 57.70 113.33
N GLU A 355 54.08 58.82 112.69
CA GLU A 355 52.71 59.04 112.19
C GLU A 355 52.52 58.69 110.69
N ARG A 356 53.03 57.54 110.22
CA ARG A 356 53.17 57.28 108.77
C ARG A 356 52.75 55.90 108.22
N VAL A 357 51.91 55.15 108.94
CA VAL A 357 51.59 53.74 108.59
C VAL A 357 50.32 53.53 107.74
N GLU A 358 49.26 54.32 107.89
CA GLU A 358 47.90 53.87 107.48
C GLU A 358 47.46 54.15 106.01
N ALA A 359 48.18 54.96 105.25
CA ALA A 359 47.66 55.51 103.98
C ALA A 359 47.68 54.56 102.74
N LEU A 360 48.06 53.29 102.87
CA LEU A 360 48.51 52.45 101.73
C LEU A 360 47.66 51.21 101.37
N GLN A 361 46.45 51.03 101.90
CA GLN A 361 45.64 49.80 101.65
C GLN A 361 44.42 49.98 100.72
N ALA A 362 43.91 51.18 100.49
CA ALA A 362 42.52 51.40 100.01
C ALA A 362 42.30 51.50 98.48
N LYS A 363 43.10 50.85 97.60
CA LYS A 363 43.09 51.23 96.16
C LYS A 363 43.34 50.18 95.05
N ALA A 364 43.24 48.86 95.30
CA ALA A 364 43.61 47.85 94.27
C ALA A 364 42.64 46.67 94.03
N GLU A 365 41.64 46.42 94.89
CA GLU A 365 40.77 45.22 94.77
C GLU A 365 39.88 45.19 93.50
N THR A 366 39.62 46.36 92.90
CA THR A 366 38.71 46.54 91.76
C THR A 366 39.21 45.96 90.42
N LYS A 367 40.41 45.36 90.37
CA LYS A 367 41.07 44.97 89.12
C LYS A 367 40.80 43.52 88.64
N LEU A 368 40.14 42.68 89.42
CA LEU A 368 39.99 41.24 89.10
C LEU A 368 38.67 40.85 88.39
N GLN A 369 37.60 41.64 88.50
CA GLN A 369 36.25 41.22 88.09
C GLN A 369 35.98 41.28 86.57
N ASN A 370 36.77 42.04 85.79
CA ASN A 370 36.43 42.40 84.40
C ASN A 370 36.91 41.43 83.31
N LEU A 371 37.46 40.25 83.66
CA LEU A 371 38.10 39.33 82.68
C LEU A 371 37.27 38.11 82.25
N HIS A 372 36.13 37.80 82.90
CA HIS A 372 35.34 36.60 82.59
C HIS A 372 34.11 36.80 81.71
N LEU A 373 33.69 38.04 81.42
CA LEU A 373 32.44 38.29 80.65
C LEU A 373 32.63 38.30 79.12
N LYS A 374 33.84 38.57 78.61
CA LYS A 374 34.11 38.85 77.18
C LYS A 374 34.37 37.61 76.30
N ARG A 375 33.68 36.49 76.55
CA ARG A 375 33.79 35.27 75.71
C ARG A 375 32.52 34.41 75.63
N ARG A 376 31.35 34.95 76.02
CA ARG A 376 30.07 34.20 76.01
C ARG A 376 28.86 34.99 75.47
N MET A 377 29.06 36.21 74.96
CA MET A 377 28.01 37.03 74.33
C MET A 377 28.22 37.22 72.81
N GLU A 378 29.03 36.37 72.19
CA GLU A 378 29.50 36.56 70.81
C GLU A 378 28.87 35.59 69.80
N GLN A 379 27.90 34.77 70.23
CA GLN A 379 27.20 33.76 69.40
C GLN A 379 25.67 33.76 69.54
N GLU A 380 25.09 34.62 70.39
CA GLU A 380 23.64 34.84 70.49
C GLU A 380 23.36 36.35 70.45
N LEU A 381 22.41 36.87 69.65
CA LEU A 381 21.56 36.18 68.66
C LEU A 381 21.17 37.15 67.53
N GLN A 382 21.49 36.83 66.28
CA GLN A 382 21.33 37.73 65.12
C GLN A 382 19.88 37.81 64.56
N SER A 383 18.84 37.65 65.38
CA SER A 383 17.44 37.51 64.93
C SER A 383 16.52 38.69 65.20
N ILE A 384 17.02 39.84 65.70
CA ILE A 384 16.23 41.09 65.82
C ILE A 384 16.83 42.15 64.89
N ARG A 385 16.87 41.82 63.59
CA ARG A 385 17.20 42.73 62.48
C ARG A 385 15.95 43.04 61.65
N LEU A 386 14.94 43.63 62.29
CA LEU A 386 13.77 44.27 61.65
C LEU A 386 12.90 44.91 62.75
N GLU A 387 13.14 46.19 63.08
CA GLU A 387 12.11 47.17 63.53
C GLU A 387 12.65 48.55 64.00
N VAL A 388 13.93 48.69 64.38
CA VAL A 388 14.42 49.89 65.11
C VAL A 388 15.10 50.97 64.23
N ASP A 389 15.82 50.57 63.17
CA ASP A 389 16.76 51.47 62.45
C ASP A 389 16.10 52.58 61.59
N THR A 390 14.76 52.63 61.49
CA THR A 390 14.05 53.65 60.70
C THR A 390 13.58 54.88 61.49
N LYS A 391 13.80 54.95 62.82
CA LYS A 391 13.28 56.05 63.66
C LYS A 391 14.22 56.66 64.70
N THR A 392 15.44 56.15 64.90
CA THR A 392 16.35 56.62 65.98
C THR A 392 17.29 57.74 65.55
N SER A 393 17.88 57.68 64.35
CA SER A 393 18.88 58.66 63.87
C SER A 393 18.37 60.10 63.72
N GLN A 394 17.05 60.32 63.69
CA GLN A 394 16.44 61.66 63.58
C GLN A 394 16.01 62.27 64.94
N ARG A 395 16.22 61.60 66.09
CA ARG A 395 15.72 62.07 67.40
C ARG A 395 16.76 62.32 68.50
N GLN A 396 18.05 62.19 68.19
CA GLN A 396 19.12 62.45 69.16
C GLN A 396 19.78 63.85 69.02
N LEU A 397 19.68 64.51 67.85
CA LEU A 397 20.25 65.85 67.67
C LEU A 397 19.41 66.98 68.33
N GLU A 398 18.10 66.76 68.48
CA GLU A 398 17.19 67.75 69.08
C GLU A 398 17.28 67.76 70.61
N ARG A 399 17.48 66.59 71.25
CA ARG A 399 17.51 66.47 72.72
C ARG A 399 18.80 67.00 73.35
N MET A 400 19.92 67.00 72.63
CA MET A 400 21.16 67.62 73.11
C MET A 400 21.01 69.14 73.32
N LYS A 401 20.13 69.81 72.57
CA LYS A 401 19.92 71.27 72.67
C LYS A 401 19.00 71.72 73.82
N GLN A 402 18.39 70.80 74.56
CA GLN A 402 17.43 71.12 75.63
C GLN A 402 17.89 70.73 77.05
N LEU A 403 19.11 70.18 77.22
CA LEU A 403 19.64 69.79 78.54
C LEU A 403 20.83 70.64 79.04
N GLU A 404 21.44 71.46 78.19
CA GLU A 404 22.48 72.41 78.61
C GLU A 404 21.90 73.77 79.05
N GLN A 405 20.74 74.17 78.50
CA GLN A 405 20.03 75.39 78.91
C GLN A 405 19.52 75.37 80.36
N TRP A 406 19.46 74.20 81.02
CA TRP A 406 19.08 74.04 82.42
C TRP A 406 20.25 73.71 83.35
N LYS A 407 21.50 73.95 82.93
CA LYS A 407 22.68 73.85 83.80
C LYS A 407 23.47 75.14 83.98
N LEU A 408 23.31 76.15 83.11
CA LEU A 408 23.92 77.46 83.33
C LEU A 408 23.21 78.33 84.38
N GLU A 409 21.92 78.08 84.67
CA GLU A 409 21.14 78.93 85.59
C GLU A 409 21.45 78.74 87.09
N ASP A 410 22.18 77.70 87.49
CA ASP A 410 22.51 77.42 88.90
C ASP A 410 23.97 77.71 89.27
N GLU A 411 24.91 77.76 88.31
CA GLU A 411 26.32 78.08 88.62
C GLU A 411 26.57 79.59 88.76
N GLU A 412 25.78 80.46 88.11
CA GLU A 412 25.77 81.90 88.40
C GLU A 412 25.44 82.22 89.88
N ARG A 413 24.64 81.36 90.53
CA ARG A 413 24.20 81.56 91.91
C ARG A 413 25.32 81.35 92.93
N ALA A 414 26.40 80.65 92.55
CA ALA A 414 27.59 80.48 93.39
C ALA A 414 28.45 81.75 93.47
N MET A 415 28.65 82.44 92.33
CA MET A 415 29.48 83.67 92.29
C MET A 415 28.85 84.84 93.05
N ARG A 416 27.51 84.91 93.12
CA ARG A 416 26.78 85.94 93.90
C ARG A 416 26.97 85.81 95.42
N LYS A 417 27.59 84.73 95.93
CA LYS A 417 27.71 84.46 97.38
C LYS A 417 29.09 84.76 97.99
N LYS A 418 30.04 85.31 97.21
CA LYS A 418 31.40 85.62 97.70
C LYS A 418 31.82 87.10 97.64
N LEU A 419 31.05 87.98 97.00
CA LEU A 419 31.37 89.42 96.90
C LEU A 419 30.49 90.31 97.81
N LEU A 420 29.56 89.72 98.56
CA LEU A 420 28.53 90.43 99.35
C LEU A 420 28.81 90.41 100.87
N LEU A 421 29.93 89.80 101.29
CA LEU A 421 30.31 89.59 102.69
C LEU A 421 31.42 90.55 103.18
N GLU A 422 31.76 91.56 102.37
CA GLU A 422 32.91 92.46 102.61
C GLU A 422 32.54 93.96 102.49
N LYS A 423 31.25 94.30 102.31
CA LYS A 423 30.78 95.69 102.11
C LYS A 423 29.43 96.07 102.75
N MET A 424 28.84 95.23 103.59
CA MET A 424 27.58 95.55 104.30
C MET A 424 27.64 95.22 105.79
N GLU A 425 28.72 95.62 106.46
CA GLU A 425 28.86 95.59 107.93
C GLU A 425 28.88 97.00 108.55
N LEU A 426 28.60 98.04 107.75
CA LEU A 426 28.45 99.44 108.19
C LEU A 426 27.20 100.10 107.59
N ASP A 427 26.63 100.99 108.39
CA ASP A 427 25.57 101.98 108.14
C ASP A 427 24.23 101.48 107.60
N GLY A 428 23.27 101.34 108.52
CA GLY A 428 21.85 101.15 108.21
C GLY A 428 20.98 102.33 108.68
N GLY A 429 19.87 102.54 107.98
CA GLY A 429 18.64 103.06 108.59
C GLY A 429 18.45 104.59 108.69
N VAL A 430 18.21 105.24 107.55
CA VAL A 430 17.28 106.39 107.48
C VAL A 430 16.29 106.13 106.34
N LYS A 431 15.01 106.45 106.54
CA LYS A 431 13.89 106.12 105.62
C LYS A 431 13.19 107.37 105.10
N GLU A 432 12.45 107.20 103.99
CA GLU A 432 11.15 107.85 103.72
C GLU A 432 11.06 109.39 103.57
N LEU A 433 12.15 110.16 103.63
CA LEU A 433 12.08 111.64 103.65
C LEU A 433 11.99 112.35 102.27
N ASP A 434 12.57 111.79 101.19
CA ASP A 434 12.68 112.51 99.91
C ASP A 434 11.46 112.39 98.96
N ASN A 435 10.44 111.61 99.31
CA ASN A 435 9.22 111.43 98.50
C ASN A 435 8.32 112.70 98.39
N LEU A 436 8.77 113.85 98.88
CA LEU A 436 8.02 115.11 98.87
C LEU A 436 8.78 116.31 98.25
N ARG A 437 9.84 116.06 97.46
CA ARG A 437 10.49 117.12 96.66
C ARG A 437 10.26 117.03 95.15
N LEU A 438 8.98 117.10 94.79
CA LEU A 438 8.45 117.97 93.73
C LEU A 438 9.23 117.95 92.39
N GLU A 439 8.81 117.21 91.36
CA GLU A 439 7.56 117.42 90.59
C GLU A 439 7.40 118.82 89.95
N ILE A 440 8.26 119.80 90.29
CA ILE A 440 8.23 121.17 89.75
C ILE A 440 9.02 121.32 88.44
N LEU A 441 10.08 120.54 88.23
CA LEU A 441 10.95 120.66 87.04
C LEU A 441 10.57 119.72 85.87
N ASN A 442 9.42 119.05 85.95
CA ASN A 442 9.01 117.99 85.02
C ASN A 442 8.27 118.50 83.76
N GLN A 443 8.42 119.77 83.36
CA GLN A 443 7.60 120.36 82.27
C GLN A 443 8.30 121.22 81.21
N VAL A 444 9.44 121.88 81.48
CA VAL A 444 9.94 122.94 80.56
C VAL A 444 10.95 122.42 79.54
N SER A 445 12.12 121.91 79.96
CA SER A 445 13.25 121.72 79.02
C SER A 445 13.13 120.50 78.08
N LEU A 446 12.17 119.61 78.31
CA LEU A 446 12.14 118.28 77.68
C LEU A 446 11.38 118.23 76.34
N ARG A 447 10.66 119.29 75.95
CA ARG A 447 9.81 119.29 74.74
C ARG A 447 10.44 119.90 73.47
N GLU A 448 11.50 120.69 73.59
CA GLU A 448 12.00 121.47 72.44
C GLU A 448 13.15 120.79 71.69
N MET A 449 14.07 120.10 72.37
CA MET A 449 15.22 119.45 71.71
C MET A 449 14.94 118.07 71.07
N GLU A 450 13.86 117.38 71.44
CA GLU A 450 13.59 116.03 70.91
C GLU A 450 13.13 116.07 69.44
N ILE A 451 12.32 117.09 69.07
CA ILE A 451 11.69 117.24 67.75
C ILE A 451 12.72 117.44 66.62
N GLU A 452 13.84 118.12 66.89
CA GLU A 452 14.91 118.32 65.91
C GLU A 452 15.75 117.06 65.66
N GLN A 453 15.89 116.19 66.67
CA GLN A 453 16.75 115.00 66.58
C GLN A 453 16.12 113.80 65.84
N GLU A 454 14.79 113.71 65.74
CA GLU A 454 14.14 112.62 65.02
C GLU A 454 14.15 112.83 63.49
N ASN A 455 13.87 114.06 63.04
CA ASN A 455 13.80 114.41 61.61
C ASN A 455 15.12 114.12 60.86
N ALA A 456 16.27 114.30 61.52
CA ALA A 456 17.59 114.02 60.93
C ALA A 456 17.88 112.51 60.74
N LYS A 457 17.23 111.63 61.50
CA LYS A 457 17.47 110.17 61.47
C LYS A 457 16.67 109.50 60.35
N LEU A 458 15.40 109.90 60.17
CA LEU A 458 14.50 109.34 59.15
C LEU A 458 15.02 109.46 57.71
N ILE A 459 15.74 110.53 57.38
CA ILE A 459 16.31 110.74 56.04
C ILE A 459 17.41 109.72 55.72
N LYS A 460 18.23 109.32 56.70
CA LYS A 460 19.30 108.34 56.49
C LYS A 460 18.78 106.91 56.37
N GLU A 461 17.77 106.54 57.16
CA GLU A 461 17.16 105.21 57.04
C GLU A 461 16.44 105.01 55.70
N ARG A 462 15.76 106.05 55.17
CA ARG A 462 14.97 105.92 53.94
C ARG A 462 15.82 105.51 52.74
N ASN A 463 17.04 106.06 52.62
CA ASN A 463 17.97 105.71 51.56
C ASN A 463 18.56 104.29 51.72
N MET A 464 18.73 103.81 52.95
CA MET A 464 19.23 102.45 53.24
C MET A 464 18.20 101.34 53.02
N ARG A 465 16.90 101.67 52.99
CA ARG A 465 15.80 100.73 52.68
C ARG A 465 15.69 100.48 51.17
N VAL A 466 15.60 101.54 50.37
CA VAL A 466 15.48 101.45 48.90
C VAL A 466 16.63 100.67 48.26
N LEU A 467 17.87 100.85 48.76
CA LEU A 467 19.04 100.13 48.26
C LEU A 467 19.03 98.62 48.61
N ASN A 468 18.34 98.24 49.69
CA ASN A 468 18.12 96.84 50.10
C ASN A 468 16.92 96.19 49.42
N GLU A 469 15.88 96.96 49.08
CA GLU A 469 14.70 96.49 48.35
C GLU A 469 15.08 96.15 46.90
N ASN A 470 15.74 97.08 46.20
CA ASN A 470 16.26 96.83 44.83
C ASN A 470 17.18 95.59 44.74
N TYR A 471 17.97 95.29 45.78
CA TYR A 471 18.83 94.10 45.82
C TYR A 471 18.07 92.79 46.04
N LYS A 472 16.93 92.84 46.75
CA LYS A 472 16.04 91.69 46.97
C LYS A 472 15.18 91.42 45.74
N ASP A 473 14.66 92.46 45.10
CA ASP A 473 13.84 92.31 43.90
C ASP A 473 14.67 91.71 42.75
N LEU A 474 15.89 92.20 42.53
CA LEU A 474 16.77 91.67 41.48
C LEU A 474 17.15 90.19 41.74
N THR A 475 17.36 89.80 43.00
CA THR A 475 17.68 88.41 43.36
C THR A 475 16.45 87.50 43.36
N GLN A 476 15.25 88.00 43.69
CA GLN A 476 14.00 87.26 43.53
C GLN A 476 13.66 87.02 42.05
N ILE A 477 13.80 88.04 41.19
CA ILE A 477 13.57 87.90 39.74
C ILE A 477 14.50 86.84 39.14
N GLN A 478 15.80 86.86 39.49
CA GLN A 478 16.75 85.84 39.03
C GLN A 478 16.41 84.44 39.57
N LEU A 479 15.98 84.32 40.83
CA LEU A 479 15.58 83.03 41.41
C LEU A 479 14.28 82.49 40.77
N GLU A 480 13.34 83.37 40.44
CA GLU A 480 12.11 83.02 39.73
C GLU A 480 12.36 82.65 38.27
N GLU A 481 13.24 83.35 37.55
CA GLU A 481 13.67 82.91 36.22
C GLU A 481 14.33 81.53 36.27
N HIS A 482 15.18 81.28 37.26
CA HIS A 482 15.83 79.97 37.41
C HIS A 482 14.83 78.86 37.71
N ARG A 483 13.81 79.13 38.56
CA ARG A 483 12.70 78.21 38.83
C ARG A 483 11.80 78.00 37.62
N LYS A 484 11.47 79.06 36.86
CA LYS A 484 10.66 78.96 35.63
C LYS A 484 11.40 78.14 34.57
N ARG A 485 12.70 78.35 34.35
CA ARG A 485 13.52 77.52 33.46
C ARG A 485 13.64 76.07 33.94
N GLN A 486 13.75 75.82 35.25
CA GLN A 486 13.77 74.44 35.78
C GLN A 486 12.42 73.73 35.66
N LEU A 487 11.30 74.43 35.83
CA LEU A 487 9.96 73.89 35.60
C LEU A 487 9.73 73.62 34.11
N GLN A 488 10.12 74.54 33.22
CA GLN A 488 10.04 74.34 31.77
C GLN A 488 10.85 73.13 31.31
N LEU A 489 12.09 72.95 31.79
CA LEU A 489 12.90 71.77 31.49
C LEU A 489 12.28 70.46 32.04
N LEU A 490 11.56 70.52 33.18
CA LEU A 490 10.82 69.38 33.72
C LEU A 490 9.57 69.06 32.90
N GLU A 491 8.81 70.08 32.47
CA GLU A 491 7.65 69.95 31.58
C GLU A 491 8.07 69.43 30.20
N GLU A 492 9.22 69.88 29.66
CA GLU A 492 9.82 69.37 28.42
C GLU A 492 10.31 67.92 28.58
N GLU A 493 10.97 67.56 29.69
CA GLU A 493 11.33 66.17 29.97
C GLU A 493 10.10 65.26 30.16
N GLU A 494 9.05 65.74 30.83
CA GLU A 494 7.83 64.97 31.07
C GLU A 494 7.02 64.80 29.78
N GLN A 495 6.90 65.83 28.94
CA GLN A 495 6.34 65.73 27.59
C GLN A 495 7.14 64.76 26.70
N LEU A 496 8.47 64.84 26.70
CA LEU A 496 9.31 63.89 25.95
C LEU A 496 9.16 62.44 26.44
N ARG A 497 9.03 62.24 27.76
CA ARG A 497 8.73 60.92 28.34
C ARG A 497 7.36 60.43 27.90
N ASP A 498 6.33 61.28 27.96
CA ASP A 498 4.98 60.90 27.56
C ASP A 498 4.85 60.66 26.05
N ASP A 499 5.47 61.46 25.18
CA ASP A 499 5.55 61.22 23.74
C ASP A 499 6.24 59.88 23.41
N ILE A 500 7.29 59.52 24.17
CA ILE A 500 7.94 58.21 24.05
C ILE A 500 7.01 57.09 24.53
N THR A 501 6.26 57.27 25.64
CA THR A 501 5.30 56.24 26.07
C THR A 501 4.11 56.13 25.13
N GLU A 502 3.56 57.23 24.62
CA GLU A 502 2.53 57.33 23.57
C GLU A 502 2.98 56.61 22.30
N SER A 503 4.19 56.91 21.81
CA SER A 503 4.77 56.27 20.63
C SER A 503 4.93 54.77 20.83
N HIS A 504 5.38 54.33 22.00
CA HIS A 504 5.50 52.91 22.35
C HIS A 504 4.14 52.23 22.60
N LYS A 505 3.13 52.93 23.14
CA LYS A 505 1.73 52.48 23.27
C LYS A 505 1.12 52.28 21.86
N LYS A 506 1.24 53.27 20.97
CA LYS A 506 0.78 53.25 19.57
C LYS A 506 1.47 52.15 18.76
N TRP A 507 2.78 51.97 18.94
CA TRP A 507 3.54 50.85 18.35
C TRP A 507 3.06 49.49 18.87
N ARG A 508 2.91 49.31 20.19
CA ARG A 508 2.37 48.08 20.78
C ARG A 508 0.96 47.78 20.27
N ALA A 509 0.09 48.78 20.19
CA ALA A 509 -1.26 48.64 19.64
C ALA A 509 -1.23 48.15 18.19
N SER A 510 -0.42 48.77 17.31
CA SER A 510 -0.25 48.32 15.92
C SER A 510 0.32 46.89 15.83
N MET A 511 1.23 46.50 16.71
CA MET A 511 1.79 45.14 16.74
C MET A 511 0.81 44.09 17.27
N ILE A 512 -0.07 44.46 18.22
CA ILE A 512 -1.18 43.62 18.67
C ILE A 512 -2.23 43.49 17.57
N GLU A 513 -2.60 44.58 16.90
CA GLU A 513 -3.55 44.58 15.79
C GLU A 513 -3.06 43.70 14.62
N LYS A 514 -1.77 43.79 14.26
CA LYS A 514 -1.13 42.92 13.25
C LYS A 514 -1.13 41.44 13.67
N ARG A 515 -0.92 41.14 14.95
CA ARG A 515 -1.02 39.77 15.48
C ARG A 515 -2.46 39.24 15.45
N ASN A 516 -3.43 40.05 15.87
CA ASN A 516 -4.84 39.69 15.85
C ASN A 516 -5.33 39.45 14.42
N LYS A 517 -5.02 40.35 13.47
CA LYS A 517 -5.32 40.16 12.04
C LYS A 517 -4.73 38.87 11.48
N LYS A 518 -3.53 38.45 11.89
CA LYS A 518 -2.96 37.16 11.48
C LYS A 518 -3.67 35.97 12.13
N ILE A 519 -3.98 36.05 13.43
CA ILE A 519 -4.73 35.02 14.17
C ILE A 519 -6.14 34.84 13.56
N ASP A 520 -6.80 35.93 13.17
CA ASP A 520 -8.13 35.88 12.58
C ASP A 520 -8.10 35.38 11.12
N GLN A 521 -7.03 35.65 10.36
CA GLN A 521 -6.75 34.98 9.09
C GLN A 521 -6.55 33.47 9.27
N GLU A 522 -5.79 33.03 10.28
CA GLU A 522 -5.60 31.60 10.59
C GLU A 522 -6.92 30.92 11.05
N LYS A 523 -7.77 31.62 11.83
CA LYS A 523 -9.12 31.14 12.16
C LYS A 523 -10.02 31.02 10.94
N GLN A 524 -9.99 32.00 10.03
CA GLN A 524 -10.78 31.97 8.78
C GLN A 524 -10.31 30.83 7.87
N ALA A 525 -9.00 30.64 7.71
CA ALA A 525 -8.44 29.51 6.98
C ALA A 525 -8.91 28.17 7.58
N LEU A 526 -8.78 27.99 8.91
CA LEU A 526 -9.22 26.79 9.63
C LEU A 526 -10.74 26.55 9.48
N ALA A 527 -11.55 27.61 9.46
CA ALA A 527 -12.99 27.50 9.21
C ALA A 527 -13.29 27.03 7.78
N THR A 528 -12.62 27.58 6.76
CA THR A 528 -12.78 27.10 5.37
C THR A 528 -12.28 25.67 5.19
N GLU A 529 -11.19 25.28 5.86
CA GLU A 529 -10.68 23.91 5.82
C GLU A 529 -11.64 22.92 6.49
N LYS A 530 -12.29 23.30 7.60
CA LYS A 530 -13.35 22.49 8.23
C LYS A 530 -14.55 22.28 7.30
N VAL A 531 -15.10 23.34 6.70
CA VAL A 531 -16.24 23.24 5.77
C VAL A 531 -15.88 22.39 4.55
N TYR A 532 -14.66 22.52 4.03
CA TYR A 532 -14.16 21.69 2.93
C TYR A 532 -14.00 20.22 3.34
N ARG A 533 -13.50 19.95 4.55
CA ARG A 533 -13.35 18.61 5.13
C ARG A 533 -14.70 17.94 5.40
N GLU A 534 -15.68 18.67 5.91
CA GLU A 534 -17.06 18.20 6.12
C GLU A 534 -17.75 17.91 4.79
N SER A 535 -17.61 18.80 3.80
CA SER A 535 -18.11 18.57 2.44
C SER A 535 -17.49 17.31 1.82
N ARG A 536 -16.18 17.10 1.99
CA ARG A 536 -15.48 15.91 1.47
C ARG A 536 -15.85 14.63 2.22
N LEU A 537 -16.17 14.71 3.52
CA LEU A 537 -16.70 13.58 4.29
C LEU A 537 -18.10 13.19 3.82
N ASN A 538 -18.99 14.18 3.63
CA ASN A 538 -20.33 13.96 3.11
C ASN A 538 -20.30 13.34 1.69
N GLU A 539 -19.38 13.77 0.83
CA GLU A 539 -19.21 13.18 -0.51
C GLU A 539 -18.71 11.74 -0.45
N MET A 540 -17.76 11.44 0.45
CA MET A 540 -17.32 10.05 0.71
C MET A 540 -18.43 9.17 1.29
N GLU A 541 -19.32 9.72 2.12
CA GLU A 541 -20.51 9.00 2.61
C GLU A 541 -21.54 8.73 1.52
N LYS A 542 -21.77 9.67 0.59
CA LYS A 542 -22.61 9.41 -0.60
C LYS A 542 -22.03 8.27 -1.43
N ILE A 543 -20.73 8.34 -1.76
CA ILE A 543 -20.04 7.32 -2.56
C ILE A 543 -20.08 5.96 -1.86
N ARG A 544 -19.93 5.94 -0.52
CA ARG A 544 -20.08 4.71 0.27
C ARG A 544 -21.51 4.16 0.16
N LYS A 545 -22.54 4.96 0.39
CA LYS A 545 -23.96 4.53 0.30
C LYS A 545 -24.37 4.11 -1.12
N GLN A 546 -23.78 4.72 -2.14
CA GLN A 546 -23.94 4.29 -3.53
C GLN A 546 -23.36 2.89 -3.76
N ARG A 547 -22.15 2.61 -3.24
CA ARG A 547 -21.56 1.27 -3.31
C ARG A 547 -22.32 0.23 -2.51
N GLU A 548 -22.75 0.56 -1.29
CA GLU A 548 -23.58 -0.33 -0.46
C GLU A 548 -24.87 -0.71 -1.21
N PHE A 549 -25.51 0.24 -1.90
CA PHE A 549 -26.69 -0.01 -2.74
C PHE A 549 -26.36 -0.78 -4.04
N GLU A 550 -25.23 -0.49 -4.70
CA GLU A 550 -24.76 -1.25 -5.88
C GLU A 550 -24.43 -2.70 -5.51
N GLU A 551 -23.83 -2.95 -4.35
CA GLU A 551 -23.52 -4.27 -3.82
C GLU A 551 -24.81 -5.03 -3.46
N GLU A 552 -25.75 -4.44 -2.72
CA GLU A 552 -27.08 -5.05 -2.47
C GLU A 552 -27.84 -5.37 -3.77
N PHE A 553 -27.77 -4.49 -4.77
CA PHE A 553 -28.40 -4.72 -6.07
C PHE A 553 -27.73 -5.86 -6.84
N GLN A 554 -26.39 -5.93 -6.84
CA GLN A 554 -25.65 -7.03 -7.45
C GLN A 554 -25.89 -8.37 -6.74
N GLU A 555 -26.07 -8.39 -5.42
CA GLU A 555 -26.41 -9.62 -4.69
C GLU A 555 -27.81 -10.13 -5.07
N ARG A 556 -28.82 -9.25 -5.22
CA ARG A 556 -30.15 -9.66 -5.73
C ARG A 556 -30.12 -10.17 -7.16
N MET A 557 -29.44 -9.45 -8.07
CA MET A 557 -29.25 -9.91 -9.44
C MET A 557 -28.49 -11.24 -9.52
N GLN A 558 -27.66 -11.55 -8.51
CA GLN A 558 -27.00 -12.85 -8.37
C GLN A 558 -27.88 -13.93 -7.72
N SER A 559 -28.81 -13.63 -6.82
CA SER A 559 -29.75 -14.62 -6.29
C SER A 559 -30.76 -15.01 -7.35
N GLU A 560 -31.39 -14.04 -8.03
CA GLU A 560 -32.31 -14.28 -9.14
C GLU A 560 -31.64 -15.10 -10.27
N ARG A 561 -30.37 -14.81 -10.59
CA ARG A 561 -29.60 -15.60 -11.55
C ARG A 561 -29.26 -17.02 -11.07
N ARG A 562 -29.15 -17.27 -9.75
CA ARG A 562 -28.95 -18.63 -9.20
C ARG A 562 -30.25 -19.42 -9.25
N GLU A 563 -31.37 -18.80 -8.88
CA GLU A 563 -32.71 -19.40 -8.95
C GLU A 563 -33.03 -19.82 -10.39
N LEU A 564 -32.84 -18.93 -11.37
CA LEU A 564 -32.98 -19.26 -12.80
C LEU A 564 -32.04 -20.39 -13.26
N LEU A 565 -30.80 -20.45 -12.75
CA LEU A 565 -29.85 -21.54 -13.06
C LEU A 565 -30.23 -22.88 -12.39
N GLU A 566 -31.03 -22.87 -11.33
CA GLU A 566 -31.56 -24.07 -10.69
C GLU A 566 -32.84 -24.54 -11.40
N GLU A 567 -33.70 -23.61 -11.83
CA GLU A 567 -34.83 -23.89 -12.74
C GLU A 567 -34.35 -24.46 -14.09
N GLU A 568 -33.35 -23.87 -14.74
CA GLU A 568 -32.76 -24.38 -15.99
C GLU A 568 -32.23 -25.81 -15.82
N ARG A 569 -31.59 -26.14 -14.70
CA ARG A 569 -31.09 -27.49 -14.40
C ARG A 569 -32.20 -28.50 -14.14
N GLU A 570 -33.27 -28.10 -13.45
CA GLU A 570 -34.43 -28.96 -13.22
C GLU A 570 -35.15 -29.26 -14.55
N LEU A 571 -35.23 -28.28 -15.45
CA LEU A 571 -35.71 -28.45 -16.82
C LEU A 571 -34.78 -29.34 -17.67
N GLU A 572 -33.45 -29.15 -17.63
CA GLU A 572 -32.48 -30.03 -18.30
C GLU A 572 -32.63 -31.49 -17.84
N LYS A 573 -32.82 -31.71 -16.54
CA LYS A 573 -33.03 -33.04 -15.95
C LYS A 573 -34.36 -33.66 -16.43
N GLN A 574 -35.46 -32.92 -16.44
CA GLN A 574 -36.73 -33.40 -16.98
C GLN A 574 -36.64 -33.73 -18.47
N LEU A 575 -35.93 -32.90 -19.26
CA LEU A 575 -35.67 -33.17 -20.68
C LEU A 575 -34.81 -34.43 -20.88
N TYR A 576 -33.79 -34.64 -20.04
CA TYR A 576 -32.97 -35.85 -20.06
C TYR A 576 -33.81 -37.12 -19.75
N GLU A 577 -34.67 -37.07 -18.74
CA GLU A 577 -35.57 -38.19 -18.39
C GLU A 577 -36.54 -38.51 -19.56
N ILE A 578 -37.05 -37.49 -20.25
CA ILE A 578 -37.87 -37.62 -21.47
C ILE A 578 -37.05 -38.20 -22.65
N GLU A 579 -35.80 -37.80 -22.83
CA GLU A 579 -34.92 -38.39 -23.86
C GLU A 579 -34.58 -39.86 -23.56
N GLU A 580 -34.39 -40.21 -22.29
CA GLU A 580 -34.11 -41.58 -21.86
C GLU A 580 -35.34 -42.48 -22.05
N GLN A 581 -36.55 -42.00 -21.75
CA GLN A 581 -37.80 -42.66 -22.10
C GLN A 581 -37.89 -42.89 -23.62
N LYS A 582 -37.76 -41.82 -24.43
CA LYS A 582 -37.75 -41.95 -25.90
C LYS A 582 -36.66 -42.90 -26.41
N ARG A 583 -35.52 -43.05 -25.73
CA ARG A 583 -34.48 -44.06 -26.06
C ARG A 583 -34.94 -45.49 -25.74
N LYS A 584 -35.60 -45.70 -24.60
CA LYS A 584 -36.19 -47.00 -24.22
C LYS A 584 -37.29 -47.39 -25.19
N ASP A 585 -38.16 -46.46 -25.56
CA ASP A 585 -39.27 -46.69 -26.49
C ASP A 585 -38.75 -47.08 -27.89
N ARG A 586 -37.84 -46.30 -28.47
CA ARG A 586 -37.21 -46.63 -29.77
C ARG A 586 -36.46 -47.96 -29.76
N LYS A 587 -35.91 -48.38 -28.61
CA LYS A 587 -35.31 -49.71 -28.46
C LYS A 587 -36.38 -50.80 -28.43
N LEU A 588 -37.48 -50.59 -27.71
CA LEU A 588 -38.62 -51.50 -27.67
C LEU A 588 -39.27 -51.65 -29.04
N GLU A 589 -39.45 -50.56 -29.79
CA GLU A 589 -39.90 -50.58 -31.19
C GLU A 589 -38.97 -51.42 -32.08
N LEU A 590 -37.64 -51.26 -31.95
CA LEU A 590 -36.66 -52.04 -32.70
C LEU A 590 -36.70 -53.53 -32.32
N ASP A 591 -36.75 -53.85 -31.02
CA ASP A 591 -36.84 -55.23 -30.52
C ASP A 591 -38.17 -55.89 -30.97
N LEU A 592 -39.28 -55.13 -31.04
CA LEU A 592 -40.56 -55.58 -31.59
C LEU A 592 -40.50 -55.81 -33.11
N MET A 593 -39.93 -54.88 -33.88
CA MET A 593 -39.75 -55.04 -35.34
C MET A 593 -38.86 -56.24 -35.68
N LEU A 594 -37.77 -56.45 -34.94
CA LEU A 594 -36.91 -57.62 -35.09
C LEU A 594 -37.67 -58.92 -34.78
N ARG A 595 -38.51 -58.92 -33.74
CA ARG A 595 -39.35 -60.06 -33.36
C ARG A 595 -40.45 -60.35 -34.38
N GLU A 596 -41.06 -59.32 -34.96
CA GLU A 596 -42.03 -59.45 -36.04
C GLU A 596 -41.37 -60.00 -37.31
N LYS A 597 -40.18 -59.51 -37.67
CA LYS A 597 -39.40 -60.03 -38.80
C LYS A 597 -39.03 -61.50 -38.61
N ALA A 598 -38.55 -61.89 -37.42
CA ALA A 598 -38.27 -63.29 -37.10
C ALA A 598 -39.52 -64.18 -37.13
N LEU A 599 -40.69 -63.66 -36.76
CA LEU A 599 -41.98 -64.36 -36.90
C LEU A 599 -42.40 -64.50 -38.37
N LYS A 600 -42.19 -63.47 -39.20
CA LYS A 600 -42.42 -63.51 -40.66
C LYS A 600 -41.53 -64.57 -41.32
N GLU A 601 -40.21 -64.48 -41.12
CA GLU A 601 -39.22 -65.45 -41.61
C GLU A 601 -39.54 -66.89 -41.16
N ARG A 602 -39.94 -67.09 -39.90
CA ARG A 602 -40.38 -68.40 -39.41
C ARG A 602 -41.68 -68.87 -40.07
N SER A 603 -42.63 -67.97 -40.35
CA SER A 603 -43.88 -68.30 -41.05
C SER A 603 -43.65 -68.65 -42.52
N GLU A 604 -42.69 -67.98 -43.17
CA GLU A 604 -42.27 -68.23 -44.55
C GLU A 604 -41.52 -69.56 -44.65
N PHE A 605 -40.63 -69.85 -43.69
CA PHE A 605 -39.99 -71.16 -43.56
C PHE A 605 -41.02 -72.28 -43.37
N ILE A 606 -42.05 -72.10 -42.53
CA ILE A 606 -43.12 -73.09 -42.33
C ILE A 606 -43.97 -73.26 -43.61
N LYS A 607 -44.25 -72.19 -44.36
CA LYS A 607 -44.93 -72.28 -45.67
C LYS A 607 -44.08 -73.02 -46.70
N ALA A 608 -42.78 -72.72 -46.78
CA ALA A 608 -41.84 -73.39 -47.67
C ALA A 608 -41.68 -74.88 -47.32
N ALA A 609 -41.61 -75.23 -46.03
CA ALA A 609 -41.58 -76.61 -45.57
C ALA A 609 -42.86 -77.37 -45.96
N ARG A 610 -44.05 -76.80 -45.74
CA ARG A 610 -45.32 -77.40 -46.18
C ARG A 610 -45.42 -77.55 -47.69
N ALA A 611 -44.99 -76.56 -48.46
CA ALA A 611 -44.95 -76.67 -49.93
C ALA A 611 -43.97 -77.77 -50.40
N ALA A 612 -42.84 -77.95 -49.70
CA ALA A 612 -41.91 -79.05 -49.97
C ALA A 612 -42.51 -80.42 -49.58
N GLU A 613 -43.25 -80.52 -48.47
CA GLU A 613 -44.01 -81.72 -48.08
C GLU A 613 -45.11 -82.03 -49.10
N GLU A 614 -45.88 -81.04 -49.55
CA GLU A 614 -46.91 -81.20 -50.60
C GLU A 614 -46.30 -81.68 -51.93
N VAL A 615 -45.15 -81.13 -52.35
CA VAL A 615 -44.42 -81.59 -53.54
C VAL A 615 -43.83 -82.99 -53.34
N ALA A 616 -43.38 -83.35 -52.14
CA ALA A 616 -42.93 -84.71 -51.83
C ALA A 616 -44.09 -85.71 -51.86
N VAL A 617 -45.22 -85.40 -51.21
CA VAL A 617 -46.44 -86.21 -51.23
C VAL A 617 -47.02 -86.32 -52.64
N ALA A 618 -46.95 -85.27 -53.47
CA ALA A 618 -47.35 -85.34 -54.88
C ALA A 618 -46.43 -86.27 -55.69
N LYS A 619 -45.11 -86.25 -55.45
CA LYS A 619 -44.16 -87.18 -56.08
C LYS A 619 -44.38 -88.63 -55.62
N GLU A 620 -44.64 -88.87 -54.34
CA GLU A 620 -44.95 -90.21 -53.84
C GLU A 620 -46.31 -90.71 -54.34
N ARG A 621 -47.33 -89.85 -54.44
CA ARG A 621 -48.60 -90.20 -55.10
C ARG A 621 -48.39 -90.56 -56.57
N ALA A 622 -47.64 -89.75 -57.32
CA ALA A 622 -47.32 -90.05 -58.72
C ALA A 622 -46.54 -91.37 -58.88
N ARG A 623 -45.61 -91.69 -57.96
CA ARG A 623 -44.93 -93.00 -57.89
C ARG A 623 -45.91 -94.13 -57.58
N PHE A 624 -46.86 -93.91 -56.67
CA PHE A 624 -47.88 -94.90 -56.30
C PHE A 624 -48.87 -95.16 -57.44
N ASP A 625 -49.27 -94.12 -58.17
CA ASP A 625 -50.12 -94.24 -59.35
C ASP A 625 -49.38 -94.88 -60.53
N GLN A 626 -48.09 -94.59 -60.73
CA GLN A 626 -47.23 -95.32 -61.68
C GLN A 626 -47.09 -96.80 -61.30
N LEU A 627 -46.89 -97.11 -60.01
CA LEU A 627 -46.86 -98.49 -59.51
C LEU A 627 -48.21 -99.19 -59.75
N ARG A 628 -49.32 -98.47 -59.53
CA ARG A 628 -50.69 -98.95 -59.77
C ARG A 628 -51.00 -99.13 -61.26
N MET A 629 -50.43 -98.30 -62.13
CA MET A 629 -50.48 -98.46 -63.58
C MET A 629 -49.70 -99.70 -64.02
N MET A 630 -48.44 -99.87 -63.58
CA MET A 630 -47.65 -101.09 -63.86
C MET A 630 -48.29 -102.37 -63.29
N LEU A 631 -49.01 -102.28 -62.16
CA LEU A 631 -49.78 -103.39 -61.61
C LEU A 631 -51.04 -103.69 -62.43
N ARG A 632 -51.70 -102.67 -62.99
CA ARG A 632 -52.79 -102.83 -63.95
C ARG A 632 -52.32 -103.38 -65.29
N GLU A 633 -51.18 -102.91 -65.81
CA GLU A 633 -50.54 -103.45 -67.01
C GLU A 633 -50.19 -104.91 -66.76
N ARG A 634 -49.54 -105.27 -65.64
CA ARG A 634 -49.35 -106.69 -65.26
C ARG A 634 -50.62 -107.51 -65.01
N GLN A 635 -51.76 -106.87 -64.74
CA GLN A 635 -53.05 -107.57 -64.67
C GLN A 635 -53.62 -107.78 -66.07
N LEU A 636 -53.57 -106.77 -66.93
CA LEU A 636 -53.99 -106.84 -68.34
C LEU A 636 -53.07 -107.75 -69.18
N ASP A 637 -51.77 -107.77 -68.92
CA ASP A 637 -50.80 -108.69 -69.52
C ASP A 637 -51.11 -110.13 -69.10
N LYS A 638 -51.47 -110.36 -67.83
CA LYS A 638 -51.89 -111.67 -67.34
C LYS A 638 -53.26 -112.08 -67.85
N GLU A 639 -54.21 -111.15 -67.97
CA GLU A 639 -55.51 -111.39 -68.59
C GLU A 639 -55.34 -111.64 -70.09
N TYR A 640 -54.38 -110.98 -70.75
CA TYR A 640 -54.04 -111.21 -72.15
C TYR A 640 -53.28 -112.52 -72.38
N GLU A 641 -52.34 -112.90 -71.51
CA GLU A 641 -51.75 -114.24 -71.49
C GLU A 641 -52.81 -115.31 -71.21
N TYR A 642 -53.71 -115.09 -70.24
CA TYR A 642 -54.79 -116.04 -69.95
C TYR A 642 -55.82 -116.15 -71.08
N VAL A 643 -56.18 -115.04 -71.73
CA VAL A 643 -57.03 -115.04 -72.93
C VAL A 643 -56.31 -115.68 -74.11
N LYS A 644 -55.02 -115.43 -74.32
CA LYS A 644 -54.20 -116.02 -75.40
C LYS A 644 -53.97 -117.52 -75.18
N ASP A 645 -53.75 -117.96 -73.95
CA ASP A 645 -53.66 -119.37 -73.60
C ASP A 645 -55.04 -120.03 -73.74
N HIS A 646 -56.12 -119.36 -73.34
CA HIS A 646 -57.49 -119.83 -73.58
C HIS A 646 -57.83 -119.85 -75.08
N GLU A 647 -57.31 -118.92 -75.89
CA GLU A 647 -57.42 -118.91 -77.36
C GLU A 647 -56.56 -120.00 -78.00
N GLN A 648 -55.39 -120.35 -77.43
CA GLN A 648 -54.60 -121.50 -77.90
C GLN A 648 -55.23 -122.84 -77.49
N VAL A 649 -55.88 -122.92 -76.33
CA VAL A 649 -56.66 -124.07 -75.89
C VAL A 649 -57.94 -124.22 -76.72
N THR A 650 -58.65 -123.14 -77.06
CA THR A 650 -59.81 -123.22 -77.97
C THR A 650 -59.40 -123.40 -79.43
N ALA A 651 -58.27 -122.84 -79.89
CA ALA A 651 -57.73 -123.09 -81.23
C ALA A 651 -57.26 -124.54 -81.39
N SER A 652 -56.62 -125.14 -80.38
CA SER A 652 -56.26 -126.57 -80.42
C SER A 652 -57.50 -127.47 -80.27
N ALA A 653 -58.46 -127.13 -79.41
CA ALA A 653 -59.72 -127.87 -79.31
C ALA A 653 -60.60 -127.76 -80.56
N THR A 654 -60.57 -126.63 -81.28
CA THR A 654 -61.27 -126.46 -82.56
C THR A 654 -60.50 -127.08 -83.72
N ALA A 655 -59.16 -127.04 -83.73
CA ALA A 655 -58.34 -127.77 -84.70
C ALA A 655 -58.55 -129.28 -84.58
N SER A 656 -58.60 -129.84 -83.36
CA SER A 656 -58.94 -131.25 -83.11
C SER A 656 -60.32 -131.59 -83.67
N LYS A 657 -61.34 -130.78 -83.35
CA LYS A 657 -62.72 -130.98 -83.86
C LYS A 657 -62.84 -130.78 -85.37
N VAL A 658 -62.00 -129.95 -85.99
CA VAL A 658 -61.93 -129.78 -87.45
C VAL A 658 -61.19 -130.95 -88.11
N GLU A 659 -60.17 -131.54 -87.48
CA GLU A 659 -59.57 -132.79 -87.94
C GLU A 659 -60.53 -133.98 -87.82
N GLU A 660 -61.30 -134.08 -86.74
CA GLU A 660 -62.33 -135.10 -86.57
C GLU A 660 -63.46 -134.93 -87.61
N ALA A 661 -64.01 -133.72 -87.76
CA ALA A 661 -65.02 -133.43 -88.78
C ALA A 661 -64.50 -133.56 -90.23
N ALA A 662 -63.20 -133.38 -90.47
CA ALA A 662 -62.57 -133.65 -91.78
C ALA A 662 -62.45 -135.17 -92.04
N LYS A 663 -62.13 -135.97 -91.01
CA LYS A 663 -62.10 -137.43 -91.09
C LYS A 663 -63.50 -137.99 -91.33
N GLU A 664 -64.52 -137.51 -90.60
CA GLU A 664 -65.93 -137.86 -90.86
C GLU A 664 -66.37 -137.50 -92.29
N LYS A 665 -66.01 -136.33 -92.83
CA LYS A 665 -66.38 -135.95 -94.21
C LYS A 665 -65.70 -136.81 -95.29
N ILE A 666 -64.49 -137.32 -95.03
CA ILE A 666 -63.80 -138.26 -95.92
C ILE A 666 -64.43 -139.67 -95.84
N GLU A 667 -65.03 -140.03 -94.71
CA GLU A 667 -65.76 -141.29 -94.56
C GLU A 667 -67.21 -141.22 -95.07
N GLU A 668 -67.91 -140.10 -94.88
CA GLU A 668 -69.20 -139.79 -95.51
C GLU A 668 -69.13 -139.87 -97.04
N THR A 669 -68.11 -139.26 -97.66
CA THR A 669 -67.97 -139.27 -99.11
C THR A 669 -67.72 -140.68 -99.65
N ARG A 670 -66.97 -141.52 -98.94
CA ARG A 670 -66.82 -142.95 -99.27
C ARG A 670 -68.11 -143.75 -99.06
N ARG A 671 -68.92 -143.44 -98.05
CA ARG A 671 -70.23 -144.10 -97.84
C ARG A 671 -71.25 -143.70 -98.91
N ARG A 672 -71.26 -142.45 -99.36
CA ARG A 672 -72.23 -141.93 -100.36
C ARG A 672 -72.07 -142.48 -101.78
N GLU A 673 -70.90 -143.04 -102.13
CA GLU A 673 -70.74 -143.82 -103.38
C GLU A 673 -71.15 -145.29 -103.22
N ALA A 674 -71.00 -145.86 -102.02
CA ALA A 674 -71.37 -147.25 -101.74
C ALA A 674 -72.89 -147.47 -101.58
N THR A 675 -73.65 -146.49 -101.10
CA THR A 675 -75.10 -146.60 -100.86
C THR A 675 -75.98 -146.14 -102.02
N ARG A 676 -75.45 -146.11 -103.26
CA ARG A 676 -76.25 -145.88 -104.48
C ARG A 676 -76.76 -147.18 -105.15
N LEU A 677 -76.48 -148.35 -104.56
CA LEU A 677 -76.88 -149.68 -105.03
C LEU A 677 -77.57 -150.53 -103.94
N ALA A 678 -78.45 -149.90 -103.16
CA ALA A 678 -79.41 -150.59 -102.28
C ALA A 678 -80.65 -149.70 -102.09
N GLN A 679 -81.65 -149.86 -102.96
CA GLN A 679 -82.99 -149.28 -102.73
C GLN A 679 -83.89 -150.27 -101.99
N GLU A 680 -84.95 -149.70 -101.40
CA GLU A 680 -86.20 -150.33 -100.94
C GLU A 680 -86.34 -150.75 -99.47
N GLN A 681 -87.47 -150.30 -98.89
CA GLN A 681 -88.19 -150.86 -97.72
C GLN A 681 -87.50 -150.69 -96.33
N ILE A 682 -88.18 -150.48 -95.19
CA ILE A 682 -89.64 -150.35 -94.91
C ILE A 682 -89.94 -149.54 -93.60
N SER A 683 -91.08 -148.84 -93.60
CA SER A 683 -91.97 -148.36 -92.49
C SER A 683 -91.50 -147.93 -91.06
N ALA A 684 -91.98 -146.75 -90.64
CA ALA A 684 -92.93 -146.51 -89.49
C ALA A 684 -92.50 -146.28 -88.00
N THR A 685 -93.44 -145.59 -87.32
CA THR A 685 -93.80 -145.49 -85.87
C THR A 685 -93.06 -144.51 -84.92
N PRO A 686 -93.72 -144.00 -83.83
CA PRO A 686 -93.38 -142.71 -83.17
C PRO A 686 -93.32 -142.74 -81.62
N GLY A 687 -93.23 -141.55 -81.00
CA GLY A 687 -93.41 -141.26 -79.55
C GLY A 687 -92.32 -140.30 -79.02
N GLU A 688 -92.42 -139.63 -77.87
CA GLU A 688 -93.53 -139.12 -77.01
C GLU A 688 -92.87 -138.35 -75.82
N ALA A 689 -93.61 -137.47 -75.11
CA ALA A 689 -93.28 -136.89 -73.78
C ALA A 689 -92.01 -135.99 -73.60
N ASP A 690 -91.92 -135.03 -72.65
CA ASP A 690 -92.95 -134.36 -71.82
C ASP A 690 -92.48 -132.96 -71.28
N GLU A 691 -93.46 -132.20 -70.78
CA GLU A 691 -93.52 -131.04 -69.85
C GLU A 691 -92.25 -130.32 -69.29
N ASP A 692 -92.17 -128.98 -69.47
CA ASP A 692 -92.49 -127.88 -68.49
C ASP A 692 -92.02 -127.95 -66.98
N PRO A 693 -92.08 -126.87 -66.14
CA PRO A 693 -91.57 -125.47 -66.29
C PRO A 693 -91.16 -124.74 -64.94
N ILE A 694 -91.13 -123.38 -64.95
CA ILE A 694 -91.56 -122.42 -63.86
C ILE A 694 -90.61 -121.92 -62.68
N GLU A 695 -90.27 -120.60 -62.76
CA GLU A 695 -90.40 -119.47 -61.78
C GLU A 695 -89.57 -119.15 -60.47
N LYS A 696 -89.38 -117.81 -60.28
CA LYS A 696 -89.35 -116.96 -59.03
C LYS A 696 -88.13 -117.10 -58.08
N ARG A 697 -87.79 -116.19 -57.13
CA ARG A 697 -88.40 -115.00 -56.44
C ARG A 697 -87.23 -114.10 -55.89
N VAL A 698 -87.16 -112.75 -55.99
CA VAL A 698 -87.83 -111.61 -55.28
C VAL A 698 -87.73 -111.60 -53.73
N GLU A 699 -87.54 -110.41 -53.13
CA GLU A 699 -87.39 -110.04 -51.68
C GLU A 699 -85.90 -109.74 -51.23
N GLU A 700 -85.52 -108.95 -50.20
CA GLU A 700 -85.86 -107.60 -49.61
C GLU A 700 -84.97 -107.37 -48.32
N ILE A 701 -84.63 -106.21 -47.68
CA ILE A 701 -84.62 -104.73 -47.93
C ILE A 701 -83.84 -103.97 -46.76
N LEU A 702 -83.46 -102.68 -46.93
CA LEU A 702 -83.18 -101.58 -45.92
C LEU A 702 -81.79 -101.29 -45.24
N LYS A 703 -81.39 -100.00 -45.35
CA LYS A 703 -80.90 -99.02 -44.31
C LYS A 703 -79.47 -99.00 -43.70
N ARG A 704 -78.95 -97.74 -43.63
CA ARG A 704 -78.05 -97.12 -42.61
C ARG A 704 -76.57 -97.55 -42.62
N ASN A 705 -75.61 -96.77 -42.06
CA ASN A 705 -75.70 -95.54 -41.24
C ASN A 705 -74.53 -94.54 -41.52
N VAL A 706 -74.57 -93.36 -40.89
CA VAL A 706 -73.50 -92.34 -40.89
C VAL A 706 -72.53 -92.53 -39.71
N GLN A 707 -71.23 -92.40 -39.96
CA GLN A 707 -70.28 -91.69 -39.07
C GLN A 707 -69.06 -91.19 -39.85
#